data_AF-A0A7L7KNX1-F1
#
_entry.id   AF-A0A7L7KNX1-F1
#
_cell.length_a   1.000
_cell.length_b   1.000
_cell.length_c   1.000
_cell.angle_alpha   90.00
_cell.angle_beta   90.00
_cell.angle_gamma   90.00
#
_symmetry.space_group_name_H-M   'P 1'
#
loop_
_entity.id
_entity.type
_entity.pdbx_description
1 polymer ?
#
loop_
_entity_poly.entity_id
_entity_poly.type
_entity_poly.pdbx_seq_one_letter_code
_entity_poly.pdbx_strand_id
1 'polypeptide(L)'
;MKKLALVSVAMVLSFILFGCSTDTTPPTISGISEGQTLEVKVGEQVDLGAITATDKDGNELTITIIGFYDINVIDEYDVSLRAKDADGFTISLPIKLSVRAETCEENPDQEICKSDAEKAAEMYEALGKYNVDDNNNDVPDWQEDTIELDMGFSYYGADDATNAVWMNVQKFMEKYPNISVTRNPTFTSGWEDGDDGLLEIQIAASQSGELPEIFFNPKGAETFDKGMTLDLSMYIETDEEAQYITPNALTGMRTYDNSEIWGIPWQGVGPITAINLTLLEELGIYNPTDPDNDNLPGYDWTYEEYEELRDRIAAINEFGQCVFPGVIDFSYFGANYFDSVPNGYRGYNIDTGYFDFAGATNYGNWLQEVAAEAKAGLHWYDLTVMPGGQAILDGLQGCEDITNSWTDGRRGINTIYLWAFNAEVNSMVTKGQEIDIYPYPVAPEGGTTATYTYHDYYSLSKKLEADEDWVRAQAAYELVKWLTYGEEGLESRWGLIDEINEEARDAHELALLDDPELGAFVSPFITGDRYLMDFIQGWPITSNPNVMAIHPLVAGFGENSGGLDRYEFEAFNLPEFQFQMSNANPYPRQIPAFASVANDFEPWDIKDDMRDLSLSWENIAPEIEATLNEDVDKFLQQYSK
;
A
#
# COMPACT_ATOMS: atom_id res chain seq x y z
N MET A 1 -78.25 -4.11 70.46
CA MET A 1 -77.33 -5.25 70.34
C MET A 1 -75.90 -4.73 70.33
N LYS A 2 -75.02 -5.30 71.18
CA LYS A 2 -73.58 -5.55 71.00
C LYS A 2 -72.67 -4.54 70.25
N LYS A 3 -71.51 -4.31 70.90
CA LYS A 3 -70.16 -4.18 70.33
C LYS A 3 -69.75 -2.90 69.58
N LEU A 4 -68.46 -2.62 69.79
CA LEU A 4 -67.48 -1.92 68.95
C LEU A 4 -67.39 -0.38 69.01
N ALA A 5 -66.25 0.03 69.57
CA ALA A 5 -65.32 1.08 69.11
C ALA A 5 -65.78 2.55 69.08
N LEU A 6 -65.51 3.18 70.23
CA LEU A 6 -64.88 4.49 70.44
C LEU A 6 -65.36 5.72 69.62
N VAL A 7 -66.50 6.25 70.08
CA VAL A 7 -66.74 7.61 70.59
C VAL A 7 -66.01 8.80 69.95
N SER A 8 -66.81 9.49 69.13
CA SER A 8 -66.76 10.91 68.79
C SER A 8 -67.16 11.79 70.00
N VAL A 9 -66.53 12.96 70.17
CA VAL A 9 -67.13 14.13 70.87
C VAL A 9 -66.74 15.41 70.13
N ALA A 10 -67.76 16.21 69.84
CA ALA A 10 -67.76 17.45 69.09
C ALA A 10 -67.32 18.68 69.91
N MET A 11 -66.87 19.75 69.24
CA MET A 11 -67.37 21.09 69.54
C MET A 11 -67.21 22.04 68.34
N VAL A 12 -68.32 22.68 67.99
CA VAL A 12 -68.49 23.76 67.02
C VAL A 12 -68.04 25.07 67.65
N LEU A 13 -67.36 25.95 66.90
CA LEU A 13 -67.51 27.39 67.05
C LEU A 13 -67.29 28.10 65.71
N SER A 14 -68.34 28.75 65.23
CA SER A 14 -68.44 29.54 64.00
C SER A 14 -67.75 30.90 64.14
N PHE A 15 -67.18 31.48 63.06
CA PHE A 15 -67.76 32.61 62.30
C PHE A 15 -66.77 33.36 61.36
N ILE A 16 -67.34 33.75 60.20
CA ILE A 16 -67.06 34.87 59.28
C ILE A 16 -66.00 34.69 58.17
N LEU A 17 -66.52 34.79 56.94
CA LEU A 17 -65.83 34.93 55.66
C LEU A 17 -65.04 36.25 55.55
N PHE A 18 -63.85 36.17 54.97
CA PHE A 18 -63.40 37.07 53.90
C PHE A 18 -62.88 36.19 52.76
N GLY A 19 -63.39 36.41 51.54
CA GLY A 19 -62.98 35.65 50.37
C GLY A 19 -61.58 36.07 49.92
N CYS A 20 -60.66 35.09 49.88
CA CYS A 20 -59.53 35.09 48.96
C CYS A 20 -59.74 33.86 48.06
N SER A 21 -59.68 34.05 46.74
CA SER A 21 -59.64 32.93 45.81
C SER A 21 -58.43 32.07 46.15
N THR A 22 -58.66 30.83 46.59
CA THR A 22 -57.59 29.82 46.63
C THR A 22 -57.38 29.36 45.19
N ASP A 23 -56.60 30.14 44.46
CA ASP A 23 -56.14 29.80 43.12
C ASP A 23 -54.80 29.06 43.28
N THR A 24 -54.75 27.82 42.80
CA THR A 24 -53.64 26.88 43.02
C THR A 24 -52.85 26.62 41.74
N THR A 25 -52.85 27.58 40.81
CA THR A 25 -52.29 27.41 39.47
C THR A 25 -50.75 27.56 39.52
N PRO A 26 -49.96 26.50 39.26
CA PRO A 26 -48.51 26.58 39.30
C PRO A 26 -47.94 27.37 38.10
N PRO A 27 -46.68 27.82 38.20
CA PRO A 27 -45.99 28.50 37.10
C PRO A 27 -45.87 27.64 35.84
N THR A 28 -45.63 28.28 34.70
CA THR A 28 -45.37 27.60 33.42
C THR A 28 -43.94 27.85 32.93
N ILE A 29 -43.25 26.79 32.48
CA ILE A 29 -41.98 26.86 31.76
C ILE A 29 -42.27 26.79 30.25
N SER A 30 -41.64 27.64 29.46
CA SER A 30 -41.79 27.74 28.00
C SER A 30 -40.43 27.86 27.33
N GLY A 31 -40.33 27.43 26.07
CA GLY A 31 -39.07 27.43 25.30
C GLY A 31 -38.36 26.06 25.25
N ILE A 32 -38.84 25.08 26.03
CA ILE A 32 -38.37 23.69 26.00
C ILE A 32 -39.51 22.75 26.43
N SER A 33 -39.52 21.52 25.90
CA SER A 33 -40.54 20.50 26.21
C SER A 33 -40.00 19.41 27.14
N GLU A 34 -40.90 18.66 27.78
CA GLU A 34 -40.54 17.51 28.61
C GLU A 34 -39.76 16.46 27.81
N GLY A 35 -38.64 16.00 28.37
CA GLY A 35 -37.76 15.01 27.74
C GLY A 35 -36.90 15.54 26.58
N GLN A 36 -36.95 16.84 26.28
CA GLN A 36 -36.09 17.45 25.27
C GLN A 36 -34.65 17.56 25.79
N THR A 37 -33.68 17.42 24.87
CA THR A 37 -32.25 17.59 25.17
C THR A 37 -31.85 19.05 25.06
N LEU A 38 -31.11 19.52 26.06
CA LEU A 38 -30.37 20.76 26.04
C LEU A 38 -28.89 20.42 25.91
N GLU A 39 -28.22 21.03 24.93
CA GLU A 39 -26.82 20.74 24.61
C GLU A 39 -25.91 21.84 25.13
N VAL A 40 -24.76 21.45 25.67
CA VAL A 40 -23.71 22.35 26.13
C VAL A 40 -22.35 21.75 25.80
N LYS A 41 -21.38 22.58 25.45
CA LYS A 41 -20.00 22.13 25.26
C LYS A 41 -19.32 21.90 26.60
N VAL A 42 -18.38 20.96 26.64
CA VAL A 42 -17.61 20.67 27.85
C VAL A 42 -16.95 21.95 28.39
N GLY A 43 -17.09 22.19 29.69
CA GLY A 43 -16.56 23.39 30.38
C GLY A 43 -17.39 24.67 30.23
N GLU A 44 -18.38 24.72 29.33
CA GLU A 44 -19.24 25.91 29.15
C GLU A 44 -20.38 25.98 30.16
N GLN A 45 -20.88 27.21 30.41
CA GLN A 45 -22.08 27.40 31.20
C GLN A 45 -23.33 27.03 30.40
N VAL A 46 -24.26 26.34 31.06
CA VAL A 46 -25.55 25.96 30.48
C VAL A 46 -26.38 27.21 30.18
N ASP A 47 -26.61 27.49 28.89
CA ASP A 47 -27.43 28.63 28.45
C ASP A 47 -28.92 28.31 28.58
N LEU A 48 -29.61 29.10 29.39
CA LEU A 48 -31.06 29.03 29.59
C LEU A 48 -31.80 30.23 28.97
N GLY A 49 -31.12 31.11 28.23
CA GLY A 49 -31.66 32.40 27.76
C GLY A 49 -32.89 32.28 26.86
N ALA A 50 -33.06 31.16 26.15
CA ALA A 50 -34.24 30.87 25.33
C ALA A 50 -35.40 30.25 26.13
N ILE A 51 -35.17 29.87 27.39
CA ILE A 51 -36.14 29.21 28.26
C ILE A 51 -36.64 30.22 29.28
N THR A 52 -37.96 30.40 29.34
CA THR A 52 -38.60 31.37 30.23
C THR A 52 -39.58 30.67 31.17
N ALA A 53 -39.74 31.23 32.37
CA ALA A 53 -40.74 30.79 33.31
C ALA A 53 -41.58 31.98 33.75
N THR A 54 -42.91 31.83 33.75
CA THR A 54 -43.84 32.90 34.16
C THR A 54 -44.84 32.38 35.18
N ASP A 55 -45.20 33.25 36.13
CA ASP A 55 -46.35 33.02 37.00
C ASP A 55 -47.67 33.33 36.27
N LYS A 56 -48.79 33.08 36.95
CA LYS A 56 -50.13 33.30 36.40
C LYS A 56 -50.45 34.77 36.09
N ASP A 57 -49.73 35.71 36.71
CA ASP A 57 -49.90 37.15 36.52
C ASP A 57 -48.94 37.68 35.43
N GLY A 58 -48.13 36.79 34.83
CA GLY A 58 -47.19 37.09 33.76
C GLY A 58 -45.84 37.61 34.23
N ASN A 59 -45.52 37.53 35.53
CA ASN A 59 -44.22 37.94 36.04
C ASN A 59 -43.17 36.86 35.71
N GLU A 60 -41.98 37.30 35.28
CA GLU A 60 -40.85 36.40 35.02
C GLU A 60 -40.29 35.78 36.31
N LEU A 61 -39.98 34.49 36.24
CA LEU A 61 -39.43 33.70 37.33
C LEU A 61 -38.03 33.19 36.98
N THR A 62 -37.18 33.06 37.98
CA THR A 62 -35.86 32.43 37.82
C THR A 62 -36.00 30.92 37.65
N ILE A 63 -35.33 30.39 36.62
CA ILE A 63 -35.20 28.95 36.38
C ILE A 63 -33.91 28.46 37.02
N THR A 64 -33.98 27.32 37.68
CA THR A 64 -32.82 26.61 38.23
C THR A 64 -32.79 25.19 37.70
N ILE A 65 -31.61 24.72 37.29
CA ILE A 65 -31.39 23.30 36.98
C ILE A 65 -31.22 22.55 38.30
N ILE A 66 -31.94 21.44 38.44
CA ILE A 66 -31.85 20.54 39.59
C ILE A 66 -31.59 19.12 39.10
N GLY A 67 -30.59 18.48 39.68
CA GLY A 67 -30.06 17.18 39.26
C GLY A 67 -28.56 17.13 39.50
N PHE A 68 -27.96 15.95 39.36
CA PHE A 68 -26.50 15.82 39.33
C PHE A 68 -26.05 15.86 37.89
N TYR A 69 -25.15 16.79 37.58
CA TYR A 69 -24.48 16.90 36.29
C TYR A 69 -23.08 17.46 36.48
N ASP A 70 -22.17 17.13 35.58
CA ASP A 70 -20.82 17.70 35.53
C ASP A 70 -20.58 18.26 34.12
N ILE A 71 -20.44 19.58 34.03
CA ILE A 71 -20.18 20.24 32.74
C ILE A 71 -18.78 19.93 32.20
N ASN A 72 -17.88 19.37 33.00
CA ASN A 72 -16.52 19.02 32.58
C ASN A 72 -16.38 17.57 32.10
N VAL A 73 -17.48 16.80 32.09
CA VAL A 73 -17.48 15.39 31.70
C VAL A 73 -18.53 15.18 30.60
N ILE A 74 -18.09 14.66 29.45
CA ILE A 74 -18.93 14.33 28.30
C ILE A 74 -19.86 13.18 28.70
N ASP A 75 -21.15 13.46 28.84
CA ASP A 75 -22.19 12.49 29.18
C ASP A 75 -23.60 13.07 28.92
N GLU A 76 -24.62 12.22 29.02
CA GLU A 76 -26.02 12.64 29.12
C GLU A 76 -26.53 12.55 30.58
N TYR A 77 -27.00 13.67 31.11
CA TYR A 77 -27.53 13.78 32.45
C TYR A 77 -29.05 13.96 32.46
N ASP A 78 -29.74 13.14 33.24
CA ASP A 78 -31.16 13.35 33.56
C ASP A 78 -31.30 14.45 34.61
N VAL A 79 -31.75 15.64 34.19
CA VAL A 79 -31.94 16.81 35.06
C VAL A 79 -33.36 17.34 34.97
N SER A 80 -33.69 18.33 35.80
CA SER A 80 -34.98 19.01 35.72
C SER A 80 -34.82 20.52 35.80
N LEU A 81 -35.63 21.25 35.06
CA LEU A 81 -35.77 22.69 35.20
C LEU A 81 -36.85 23.01 36.23
N ARG A 82 -36.51 23.80 37.24
CA ARG A 82 -37.42 24.20 38.31
C ARG A 82 -37.61 25.70 38.34
N ALA A 83 -38.86 26.13 38.42
CA ALA A 83 -39.26 27.49 38.72
C ALA A 83 -40.18 27.52 39.95
N LYS A 84 -40.10 28.60 40.73
CA LYS A 84 -40.90 28.83 41.95
C LYS A 84 -41.42 30.26 41.97
N ASP A 85 -42.72 30.44 42.19
CA ASP A 85 -43.32 31.77 42.35
C ASP A 85 -43.21 32.32 43.78
N ALA A 86 -43.64 33.57 43.95
CA ALA A 86 -43.65 34.27 45.24
C ALA A 86 -44.60 33.63 46.27
N ASP A 87 -45.67 32.97 45.81
CA ASP A 87 -46.66 32.29 46.64
C ASP A 87 -46.22 30.88 47.07
N GLY A 88 -45.12 30.39 46.50
CA GLY A 88 -44.45 29.16 46.86
C GLY A 88 -44.83 27.94 46.01
N PHE A 89 -45.63 28.10 44.96
CA PHE A 89 -45.91 27.02 44.01
C PHE A 89 -44.70 26.77 43.12
N THR A 90 -44.48 25.49 42.78
CA THR A 90 -43.31 25.05 42.03
C THR A 90 -43.71 24.16 40.87
N ILE A 91 -43.06 24.34 39.73
CA ILE A 91 -43.09 23.39 38.61
C ILE A 91 -41.68 22.82 38.42
N SER A 92 -41.63 21.55 38.00
CA SER A 92 -40.39 20.84 37.65
C SER A 92 -40.62 20.14 36.31
N LEU A 93 -39.77 20.44 35.33
CA LEU A 93 -39.84 19.87 33.99
C LEU A 93 -38.60 18.99 33.76
N PRO A 94 -38.74 17.66 33.65
CA PRO A 94 -37.61 16.79 33.37
C PRO A 94 -37.13 16.98 31.92
N ILE A 95 -35.81 17.09 31.77
CA ILE A 95 -35.11 17.27 30.49
C ILE A 95 -33.83 16.43 30.49
N LYS A 96 -33.20 16.28 29.34
CA LYS A 96 -31.82 15.76 29.24
C LYS A 96 -30.84 16.92 29.07
N LEU A 97 -29.72 16.89 29.78
CA LEU A 97 -28.57 17.76 29.52
C LEU A 97 -27.47 16.92 28.87
N SER A 98 -27.13 17.20 27.62
CA SER A 98 -26.05 16.52 26.89
C SER A 98 -24.81 17.42 26.87
N VAL A 99 -23.75 16.99 27.55
CA VAL A 99 -22.44 17.65 27.51
C VAL A 99 -21.64 17.00 26.38
N ARG A 100 -21.25 17.78 25.38
CA ARG A 100 -20.53 17.30 24.18
C ARG A 100 -19.09 17.82 24.14
N ALA A 101 -18.21 17.08 23.47
CA ALA A 101 -16.89 17.57 23.10
C ALA A 101 -16.99 18.80 22.20
N GLU A 102 -15.91 19.57 22.12
CA GLU A 102 -15.77 20.56 21.05
C GLU A 102 -15.47 19.81 19.75
N THR A 103 -15.68 20.47 18.61
CA THR A 103 -15.19 19.89 17.35
C THR A 103 -13.65 19.99 17.32
N CYS A 104 -12.98 19.08 16.61
CA CYS A 104 -11.51 19.15 16.48
C CYS A 104 -11.03 20.40 15.74
N GLU A 105 -11.91 21.09 15.00
CA GLU A 105 -11.63 22.42 14.45
C GLU A 105 -11.60 23.52 15.53
N GLU A 106 -12.40 23.37 16.58
CA GLU A 106 -12.53 24.35 17.67
C GLU A 106 -11.49 24.13 18.77
N ASN A 107 -11.13 22.87 19.02
CA ASN A 107 -10.09 22.50 19.99
C ASN A 107 -9.40 21.21 19.54
N PRO A 108 -8.30 21.31 18.75
CA PRO A 108 -7.58 20.15 18.25
C PRO A 108 -6.83 19.39 19.36
N ASP A 109 -6.52 20.02 20.49
CA ASP A 109 -5.73 19.44 21.57
C ASP A 109 -6.51 18.45 22.44
N GLN A 110 -7.78 18.17 22.10
CA GLN A 110 -8.60 17.24 22.85
C GLN A 110 -8.14 15.80 22.62
N GLU A 111 -8.19 14.99 23.68
CA GLU A 111 -7.82 13.56 23.61
C GLU A 111 -8.61 12.78 22.54
N ILE A 112 -9.85 13.20 22.24
CA ILE A 112 -10.69 12.61 21.19
C ILE A 112 -10.24 12.98 19.76
N CYS A 113 -9.44 14.04 19.62
CA CYS A 113 -8.94 14.56 18.36
C CYS A 113 -7.56 14.02 17.99
N LYS A 114 -6.83 13.46 18.96
CA LYS A 114 -5.57 12.78 18.70
C LYS A 114 -5.78 11.56 17.80
N SER A 115 -4.97 11.49 16.76
CA SER A 115 -4.76 10.32 15.93
C SER A 115 -4.21 9.15 16.75
N ASP A 116 -4.28 7.95 16.18
CA ASP A 116 -3.67 6.78 16.82
C ASP A 116 -2.13 6.89 16.84
N ALA A 117 -1.55 7.59 15.86
CA ALA A 117 -0.12 7.87 15.81
C ALA A 117 0.35 8.79 16.93
N GLU A 118 -0.38 9.88 17.20
CA GLU A 118 -0.09 10.78 18.33
C GLU A 118 -0.17 10.06 19.67
N LYS A 119 -1.19 9.20 19.86
CA LYS A 119 -1.32 8.40 21.09
C LYS A 119 -0.19 7.39 21.25
N ALA A 120 0.24 6.76 20.15
CA ALA A 120 1.39 5.88 20.16
C ALA A 120 2.66 6.66 20.50
N ALA A 121 2.86 7.84 19.91
CA ALA A 121 4.04 8.68 20.13
C ALA A 121 4.15 9.06 21.62
N GLU A 122 3.07 9.58 22.22
CA GLU A 122 3.04 9.92 23.65
C GLU A 122 3.36 8.72 24.55
N MET A 123 2.86 7.52 24.19
CA MET A 123 3.14 6.30 24.93
C MET A 123 4.63 5.92 24.85
N TYR A 124 5.22 5.93 23.65
CA TYR A 124 6.60 5.50 23.44
C TYR A 124 7.64 6.55 23.86
N GLU A 125 7.30 7.83 23.82
CA GLU A 125 8.05 8.93 24.44
C GLU A 125 8.11 8.76 25.96
N ALA A 126 6.97 8.47 26.60
CA ALA A 126 6.92 8.21 28.05
C ALA A 126 7.72 6.96 28.46
N LEU A 127 7.98 6.03 27.53
CA LEU A 127 8.83 4.86 27.73
C LEU A 127 10.32 5.14 27.44
N GLY A 128 10.66 6.33 26.93
CA GLY A 128 12.03 6.69 26.54
C GLY A 128 12.55 5.88 25.35
N LYS A 129 11.67 5.55 24.39
CA LYS A 129 12.01 4.73 23.21
C LYS A 129 11.82 5.44 21.86
N TYR A 130 10.98 6.47 21.82
CA TYR A 130 10.69 7.27 20.64
C TYR A 130 10.82 8.73 21.00
N ASN A 131 11.32 9.56 20.08
CA ASN A 131 11.61 10.99 20.29
C ASN A 131 12.29 11.26 21.64
N VAL A 132 13.32 10.46 21.96
CA VAL A 132 14.10 10.63 23.18
C VAL A 132 14.70 12.04 23.16
N ASP A 133 14.45 12.80 24.23
CA ASP A 133 14.99 14.14 24.47
C ASP A 133 15.49 14.17 25.92
N ASP A 134 16.73 13.70 26.12
CA ASP A 134 17.35 13.62 27.45
C ASP A 134 17.57 15.02 28.05
N ASN A 135 17.66 16.05 27.19
CA ASN A 135 18.03 17.40 27.57
C ASN A 135 16.81 18.33 27.77
N ASN A 136 15.61 17.87 27.42
CA ASN A 136 14.30 18.54 27.51
C ASN A 136 14.30 19.91 26.81
N ASN A 137 14.80 19.98 25.57
CA ASN A 137 14.77 21.18 24.75
C ASN A 137 13.67 21.17 23.67
N ASP A 138 12.78 20.18 23.70
CA ASP A 138 11.70 19.96 22.74
C ASP A 138 12.19 19.60 21.32
N VAL A 139 13.44 19.12 21.19
CA VAL A 139 14.02 18.59 19.96
C VAL A 139 14.52 17.17 20.23
N PRO A 140 14.06 16.15 19.49
CA PRO A 140 14.55 14.79 19.67
C PRO A 140 16.06 14.68 19.48
N ASP A 141 16.74 13.95 20.36
CA ASP A 141 18.19 13.79 20.35
C ASP A 141 18.70 13.22 19.01
N TRP A 142 17.89 12.44 18.28
CA TRP A 142 18.27 11.93 16.96
C TRP A 142 18.52 13.04 15.92
N GLN A 143 17.93 14.22 16.11
CA GLN A 143 18.10 15.40 15.25
C GLN A 143 19.30 16.28 15.67
N GLU A 144 19.87 16.06 16.86
CA GLU A 144 20.89 16.94 17.43
C GLU A 144 22.23 16.24 17.68
N ASP A 145 22.17 15.01 18.17
CA ASP A 145 23.34 14.23 18.53
C ASP A 145 24.12 13.81 17.29
N THR A 146 25.44 13.71 17.47
CA THR A 146 26.30 13.16 16.42
C THR A 146 26.12 11.66 16.34
N ILE A 147 25.55 11.19 15.24
CA ILE A 147 25.19 9.79 15.04
C ILE A 147 25.97 9.23 13.85
N GLU A 148 26.51 8.03 14.03
CA GLU A 148 27.14 7.25 12.97
C GLU A 148 26.29 6.00 12.70
N LEU A 149 25.88 5.81 11.45
CA LEU A 149 25.11 4.66 10.98
C LEU A 149 25.94 3.85 9.99
N ASP A 150 25.89 2.52 10.12
CA ASP A 150 26.42 1.61 9.12
C ASP A 150 25.27 0.94 8.34
N MET A 151 25.38 0.93 7.01
CA MET A 151 24.33 0.44 6.12
C MET A 151 24.88 -0.58 5.12
N GLY A 152 24.30 -1.78 5.08
CA GLY A 152 24.71 -2.87 4.18
C GLY A 152 23.71 -3.16 3.06
N PHE A 153 24.10 -2.96 1.80
CA PHE A 153 23.32 -3.36 0.62
C PHE A 153 24.18 -3.59 -0.63
N SER A 154 23.72 -4.50 -1.52
CA SER A 154 24.51 -5.09 -2.62
C SER A 154 24.03 -4.77 -4.05
N TYR A 155 22.89 -4.08 -4.24
CA TYR A 155 22.35 -3.77 -5.56
C TYR A 155 22.94 -2.50 -6.20
N TYR A 156 22.73 -2.39 -7.52
CA TYR A 156 23.17 -1.30 -8.40
C TYR A 156 24.68 -1.04 -8.40
N GLY A 157 25.47 -2.07 -8.10
CA GLY A 157 26.92 -2.04 -8.16
C GLY A 157 27.61 -1.38 -6.96
N ALA A 158 28.92 -1.57 -6.90
CA ALA A 158 29.77 -1.11 -5.80
C ALA A 158 30.32 0.32 -6.00
N ASP A 159 30.06 0.96 -7.14
CA ASP A 159 30.50 2.33 -7.40
C ASP A 159 29.47 3.33 -6.84
N ASP A 160 29.81 3.91 -5.70
CA ASP A 160 28.98 4.90 -5.00
C ASP A 160 28.64 6.13 -5.84
N ALA A 161 29.49 6.53 -6.80
CA ALA A 161 29.26 7.70 -7.64
C ALA A 161 28.12 7.52 -8.66
N THR A 162 27.70 6.27 -8.88
CA THR A 162 26.65 5.93 -9.86
C THR A 162 25.50 5.13 -9.24
N ASN A 163 25.59 4.79 -7.95
CA ASN A 163 24.57 4.03 -7.25
C ASN A 163 23.41 4.93 -6.79
N ALA A 164 22.24 4.73 -7.40
CA ALA A 164 21.06 5.58 -7.17
C ALA A 164 20.59 5.62 -5.69
N VAL A 165 20.65 4.49 -4.98
CA VAL A 165 20.32 4.44 -3.55
C VAL A 165 21.32 5.25 -2.74
N TRP A 166 22.61 5.06 -2.99
CA TRP A 166 23.65 5.80 -2.26
C TRP A 166 23.57 7.32 -2.50
N MET A 167 23.28 7.74 -3.74
CA MET A 167 23.05 9.16 -4.05
C MET A 167 21.90 9.74 -3.21
N ASN A 168 20.81 8.98 -2.98
CA ASN A 168 19.72 9.44 -2.11
C ASN A 168 20.10 9.43 -0.61
N VAL A 169 20.92 8.47 -0.16
CA VAL A 169 21.50 8.49 1.20
C VAL A 169 22.37 9.73 1.42
N GLN A 170 23.09 10.19 0.39
CA GLN A 170 23.85 11.44 0.48
C GLN A 170 22.95 12.66 0.69
N LYS A 171 21.78 12.72 0.02
CA LYS A 171 20.78 13.78 0.24
C LYS A 171 20.21 13.75 1.66
N PHE A 172 20.01 12.56 2.23
CA PHE A 172 19.65 12.43 3.65
C PHE A 172 20.73 13.02 4.57
N MET A 173 22.01 12.72 4.35
CA MET A 173 23.12 13.31 5.13
C MET A 173 23.27 14.83 4.93
N GLU A 174 22.89 15.37 3.77
CA GLU A 174 22.84 16.81 3.53
C GLU A 174 21.72 17.48 4.34
N LYS A 175 20.55 16.82 4.45
CA LYS A 175 19.41 17.29 5.26
C LYS A 175 19.68 17.17 6.76
N TYR A 176 20.32 16.09 7.20
CA TYR A 176 20.64 15.78 8.59
C TYR A 176 22.16 15.72 8.82
N PRO A 177 22.84 16.88 8.91
CA PRO A 177 24.30 16.94 8.97
C PRO A 177 24.90 16.41 10.29
N ASN A 178 24.07 16.14 11.30
CA ASN A 178 24.45 15.47 12.54
C ASN A 178 24.59 13.95 12.36
N ILE A 179 24.01 13.38 11.29
CA ILE A 179 24.03 11.95 11.00
C ILE A 179 25.04 11.67 9.87
N SER A 180 25.97 10.76 10.12
CA SER A 180 26.91 10.24 9.11
C SER A 180 26.59 8.78 8.82
N VAL A 181 26.41 8.45 7.54
CA VAL A 181 26.12 7.09 7.08
C VAL A 181 27.35 6.54 6.35
N THR A 182 27.72 5.30 6.65
CA THR A 182 28.74 4.55 5.91
C THR A 182 28.10 3.40 5.15
N ARG A 183 28.39 3.26 3.86
CA ARG A 183 28.05 2.05 3.10
C ARG A 183 29.05 0.95 3.46
N ASN A 184 28.57 -0.12 4.06
CA ASN A 184 29.44 -1.20 4.52
C ASN A 184 30.01 -1.99 3.33
N PRO A 185 31.34 -2.01 3.14
CA PRO A 185 31.97 -2.65 1.98
C PRO A 185 31.75 -4.16 1.92
N THR A 186 31.52 -4.83 3.04
CA THR A 186 31.23 -6.28 3.13
C THR A 186 29.95 -6.64 2.37
N PHE A 187 29.01 -5.71 2.28
CA PHE A 187 27.71 -5.93 1.66
C PHE A 187 27.59 -5.28 0.28
N THR A 188 28.65 -4.62 -0.22
CA THR A 188 28.68 -4.06 -1.59
C THR A 188 28.82 -5.12 -2.68
N SER A 189 29.19 -6.34 -2.28
CA SER A 189 29.29 -7.55 -3.09
C SER A 189 28.85 -8.76 -2.27
N GLY A 190 28.76 -9.95 -2.86
CA GLY A 190 28.35 -11.17 -2.14
C GLY A 190 26.92 -11.66 -2.42
N TRP A 191 26.20 -11.02 -3.34
CA TRP A 191 24.96 -11.56 -3.92
C TRP A 191 25.23 -12.61 -5.03
N GLU A 192 26.48 -13.08 -5.18
CA GLU A 192 26.88 -13.97 -6.27
C GLU A 192 26.20 -15.35 -6.20
N ASP A 193 25.86 -15.81 -4.98
CA ASP A 193 25.11 -17.04 -4.71
C ASP A 193 23.61 -16.78 -4.44
N GLY A 194 23.07 -15.66 -4.93
CA GLY A 194 21.67 -15.29 -4.74
C GLY A 194 21.34 -14.93 -3.29
N ASP A 195 20.05 -15.00 -2.96
CA ASP A 195 19.49 -14.58 -1.68
C ASP A 195 20.09 -15.35 -0.49
N ASP A 196 20.50 -16.60 -0.70
CA ASP A 196 21.16 -17.44 0.32
C ASP A 196 22.58 -16.98 0.67
N GLY A 197 23.37 -16.60 -0.34
CA GLY A 197 24.72 -16.07 -0.09
C GLY A 197 24.70 -14.79 0.74
N LEU A 198 23.76 -13.89 0.47
CA LEU A 198 23.57 -12.67 1.26
C LEU A 198 23.16 -12.98 2.71
N LEU A 199 22.22 -13.91 2.88
CA LEU A 199 21.78 -14.36 4.21
C LEU A 199 22.93 -14.97 5.02
N GLU A 200 23.79 -15.79 4.41
CA GLU A 200 24.94 -16.39 5.10
C GLU A 200 25.95 -15.34 5.60
N ILE A 201 26.25 -14.33 4.77
CA ILE A 201 27.14 -13.22 5.16
C ILE A 201 26.55 -12.45 6.33
N GLN A 202 25.23 -12.18 6.32
CA GLN A 202 24.55 -11.49 7.40
C GLN A 202 24.49 -12.30 8.69
N ILE A 203 24.26 -13.61 8.61
CA ILE A 203 24.32 -14.51 9.76
C ILE A 203 25.72 -14.47 10.39
N ALA A 204 26.77 -14.52 9.58
CA ALA A 204 28.14 -14.45 10.07
C ALA A 204 28.43 -13.09 10.75
N ALA A 205 28.00 -11.98 10.13
CA ALA A 205 28.15 -10.64 10.68
C ALA A 205 27.36 -10.46 11.99
N SER A 206 26.14 -11.01 12.07
CA SER A 206 25.33 -11.01 13.30
C SER A 206 26.04 -11.76 14.42
N GLN A 207 26.61 -12.93 14.13
CA GLN A 207 27.36 -13.73 15.12
C GLN A 207 28.66 -13.06 15.58
N SER A 208 29.31 -12.26 14.74
CA SER A 208 30.51 -11.49 15.09
C SER A 208 30.19 -10.13 15.73
N GLY A 209 28.92 -9.71 15.76
CA GLY A 209 28.51 -8.38 16.24
C GLY A 209 28.82 -7.25 15.25
N GLU A 210 29.03 -7.59 13.98
CA GLU A 210 29.40 -6.69 12.87
C GLU A 210 28.25 -6.52 11.86
N LEU A 211 27.04 -6.99 12.18
CA LEU A 211 25.86 -6.70 11.36
C LEU A 211 25.59 -5.19 11.39
N PRO A 212 25.48 -4.51 10.22
CA PRO A 212 25.19 -3.08 10.15
C PRO A 212 23.88 -2.72 10.84
N GLU A 213 23.73 -1.47 11.29
CA GLU A 213 22.49 -0.99 11.88
C GLU A 213 21.31 -1.10 10.90
N ILE A 214 21.55 -0.91 9.60
CA ILE A 214 20.57 -1.07 8.52
C ILE A 214 21.10 -2.09 7.51
N PHE A 215 20.31 -3.10 7.17
CA PHE A 215 20.70 -4.07 6.14
C PHE A 215 19.54 -4.45 5.23
N PHE A 216 19.86 -4.69 3.96
CA PHE A 216 18.92 -5.23 2.98
C PHE A 216 18.92 -6.76 3.02
N ASN A 217 17.74 -7.40 3.05
CA ASN A 217 17.64 -8.81 2.72
C ASN A 217 16.26 -9.13 2.10
N PRO A 218 16.21 -9.85 0.97
CA PRO A 218 14.94 -10.35 0.41
C PRO A 218 14.23 -11.38 1.32
N LYS A 219 14.99 -12.21 2.04
CA LYS A 219 14.54 -13.32 2.93
C LYS A 219 14.19 -12.86 4.34
N GLY A 220 13.09 -12.11 4.44
CA GLY A 220 12.64 -11.50 5.69
C GLY A 220 12.33 -12.45 6.84
N ALA A 221 11.63 -13.55 6.57
CA ALA A 221 11.27 -14.49 7.62
C ALA A 221 12.52 -15.14 8.21
N GLU A 222 13.49 -15.48 7.37
CA GLU A 222 14.74 -16.09 7.79
C GLU A 222 15.59 -15.12 8.62
N THR A 223 15.64 -13.83 8.27
CA THR A 223 16.39 -12.85 9.07
C THR A 223 15.76 -12.66 10.45
N PHE A 224 14.43 -12.61 10.53
CA PHE A 224 13.68 -12.61 11.78
C PHE A 224 13.94 -13.89 12.60
N ASP A 225 13.90 -15.06 11.98
CA ASP A 225 14.16 -16.35 12.63
C ASP A 225 15.57 -16.49 13.18
N LYS A 226 16.54 -15.78 12.62
CA LYS A 226 17.90 -15.72 13.16
C LYS A 226 18.04 -14.67 14.28
N GLY A 227 16.99 -13.94 14.60
CA GLY A 227 16.98 -12.91 15.64
C GLY A 227 17.78 -11.67 15.24
N MET A 228 17.84 -11.37 13.93
CA MET A 228 18.66 -10.28 13.41
C MET A 228 17.90 -8.96 13.33
N THR A 229 16.56 -8.98 13.28
CA THR A 229 15.72 -7.81 13.02
C THR A 229 15.17 -7.19 14.30
N LEU A 230 15.19 -5.86 14.39
CA LEU A 230 14.46 -5.05 15.35
C LEU A 230 12.96 -5.04 15.00
N ASP A 231 12.08 -5.04 16.01
CA ASP A 231 10.65 -4.84 15.81
C ASP A 231 10.37 -3.36 15.53
N LEU A 232 9.82 -3.08 14.36
CA LEU A 232 9.54 -1.74 13.86
C LEU A 232 8.11 -1.28 14.16
N SER A 233 7.31 -2.09 14.85
CA SER A 233 5.90 -1.78 15.14
C SER A 233 5.75 -0.40 15.78
N MET A 234 6.60 -0.08 16.75
CA MET A 234 6.64 1.23 17.39
C MET A 234 6.77 2.36 16.37
N TYR A 235 7.72 2.27 15.44
CA TYR A 235 7.97 3.35 14.50
C TYR A 235 6.87 3.50 13.45
N ILE A 236 6.32 2.39 12.97
CA ILE A 236 5.17 2.39 12.06
C ILE A 236 3.92 2.92 12.75
N GLU A 237 3.72 2.62 14.03
CA GLU A 237 2.57 3.10 14.81
C GLU A 237 2.67 4.60 15.12
N THR A 238 3.86 5.17 15.24
CA THR A 238 4.05 6.60 15.57
C THR A 238 4.18 7.52 14.36
N ASP A 239 4.41 6.98 13.17
CA ASP A 239 4.61 7.78 11.95
C ASP A 239 3.30 8.10 11.23
N GLU A 240 2.95 9.38 11.13
CA GLU A 240 1.76 9.83 10.41
C GLU A 240 1.80 9.44 8.92
N GLU A 241 2.96 9.38 8.28
CA GLU A 241 3.04 8.98 6.88
C GLU A 241 2.80 7.48 6.68
N ALA A 242 3.05 6.67 7.72
CA ALA A 242 2.85 5.23 7.67
C ALA A 242 1.36 4.84 7.54
N GLN A 243 0.43 5.75 7.86
CA GLN A 243 -1.01 5.56 7.66
C GLN A 243 -1.38 5.34 6.18
N TYR A 244 -0.53 5.78 5.25
CA TYR A 244 -0.73 5.62 3.81
C TYR A 244 -0.11 4.35 3.24
N ILE A 245 0.67 3.59 4.04
CA ILE A 245 1.20 2.29 3.61
C ILE A 245 0.01 1.37 3.35
N THR A 246 0.01 0.75 2.18
CA THR A 246 -1.13 -0.05 1.75
C THR A 246 -1.29 -1.34 2.57
N PRO A 247 -2.53 -1.84 2.74
CA PRO A 247 -2.78 -3.04 3.56
C PRO A 247 -1.98 -4.28 3.16
N ASN A 248 -1.80 -4.52 1.84
CA ASN A 248 -1.02 -5.65 1.36
C ASN A 248 0.48 -5.49 1.65
N ALA A 249 1.03 -4.29 1.52
CA ALA A 249 2.40 -4.01 1.91
C ALA A 249 2.61 -4.20 3.43
N LEU A 250 1.72 -3.65 4.26
CA LEU A 250 1.73 -3.85 5.71
C LEU A 250 1.67 -5.34 6.10
N THR A 251 0.90 -6.15 5.36
CA THR A 251 0.83 -7.59 5.60
C THR A 251 2.16 -8.28 5.27
N GLY A 252 2.85 -7.86 4.21
CA GLY A 252 4.19 -8.37 3.86
C GLY A 252 5.28 -7.97 4.85
N MET A 253 5.11 -6.81 5.52
CA MET A 253 6.03 -6.29 6.54
C MET A 253 5.94 -7.03 7.88
N ARG A 254 4.86 -7.79 8.12
CA ARG A 254 4.65 -8.52 9.37
C ARG A 254 5.31 -9.89 9.36
N THR A 255 5.68 -10.35 10.54
CA THR A 255 6.12 -11.73 10.77
C THR A 255 4.97 -12.72 10.49
N TYR A 256 5.30 -13.99 10.28
CA TYR A 256 4.30 -15.04 10.00
C TYR A 256 3.21 -15.15 11.07
N ASP A 257 3.55 -14.93 12.35
CA ASP A 257 2.61 -14.92 13.47
C ASP A 257 1.90 -13.57 13.68
N ASN A 258 2.18 -12.59 12.81
CA ASN A 258 1.71 -11.22 12.83
C ASN A 258 2.08 -10.41 14.09
N SER A 259 3.10 -10.83 14.85
CA SER A 259 3.45 -10.19 16.12
C SER A 259 4.36 -8.97 15.98
N GLU A 260 5.26 -8.94 15.00
CA GLU A 260 6.28 -7.90 14.85
C GLU A 260 6.32 -7.39 13.39
N ILE A 261 6.82 -6.17 13.20
CA ILE A 261 7.21 -5.65 11.89
C ILE A 261 8.72 -5.79 11.76
N TRP A 262 9.20 -6.59 10.81
CA TRP A 262 10.61 -6.97 10.72
C TRP A 262 11.41 -6.15 9.70
N GLY A 263 10.73 -5.47 8.79
CA GLY A 263 11.35 -4.71 7.72
C GLY A 263 10.35 -3.91 6.90
N ILE A 264 10.87 -3.01 6.08
CA ILE A 264 10.11 -2.08 5.25
C ILE A 264 10.54 -2.28 3.79
N PRO A 265 9.60 -2.55 2.86
CA PRO A 265 9.89 -2.63 1.44
C PRO A 265 10.48 -1.32 0.90
N TRP A 266 11.62 -1.39 0.23
CA TRP A 266 12.25 -0.23 -0.41
C TRP A 266 11.99 -0.15 -1.91
N GLN A 267 11.69 -1.28 -2.53
CA GLN A 267 11.17 -1.36 -3.89
C GLN A 267 10.02 -2.36 -3.98
N GLY A 268 9.03 -2.03 -4.80
CA GLY A 268 7.97 -2.92 -5.24
C GLY A 268 8.07 -3.13 -6.73
N VAL A 269 8.59 -4.28 -7.15
CA VAL A 269 8.78 -4.58 -8.57
C VAL A 269 7.80 -5.63 -9.06
N GLY A 270 6.67 -5.14 -9.56
CA GLY A 270 5.60 -5.94 -10.15
C GLY A 270 5.61 -5.93 -11.68
N PRO A 271 4.90 -6.89 -12.30
CA PRO A 271 4.60 -6.84 -13.71
C PRO A 271 3.47 -5.84 -14.01
N ILE A 272 3.46 -5.32 -15.23
CA ILE A 272 2.42 -4.45 -15.82
C ILE A 272 2.09 -4.93 -17.23
N THR A 273 0.90 -4.60 -17.72
CA THR A 273 0.46 -5.00 -19.06
C THR A 273 0.83 -3.94 -20.08
N ALA A 274 1.34 -4.38 -21.23
CA ALA A 274 1.63 -3.52 -22.37
C ALA A 274 0.94 -4.02 -23.64
N ILE A 275 0.44 -3.09 -24.45
CA ILE A 275 -0.24 -3.34 -25.72
C ILE A 275 0.57 -2.69 -26.85
N ASN A 276 0.81 -3.43 -27.94
CA ASN A 276 1.49 -2.91 -29.13
C ASN A 276 0.49 -2.27 -30.10
N LEU A 277 0.33 -0.94 -30.00
CA LEU A 277 -0.62 -0.18 -30.82
C LEU A 277 -0.28 -0.22 -32.30
N THR A 278 1.01 -0.16 -32.65
CA THR A 278 1.45 -0.24 -34.06
C THR A 278 1.02 -1.55 -34.71
N LEU A 279 1.23 -2.68 -34.03
CA LEU A 279 0.78 -3.97 -34.54
C LEU A 279 -0.74 -4.02 -34.70
N LEU A 280 -1.49 -3.53 -33.70
CA LEU A 280 -2.95 -3.54 -33.77
C LEU A 280 -3.49 -2.64 -34.89
N GLU A 281 -2.84 -1.53 -35.19
CA GLU A 281 -3.15 -0.69 -36.36
C GLU A 281 -2.85 -1.43 -37.68
N GLU A 282 -1.68 -2.06 -37.79
CA GLU A 282 -1.30 -2.85 -38.99
C GLU A 282 -2.29 -3.99 -39.29
N LEU A 283 -2.87 -4.57 -38.24
CA LEU A 283 -3.87 -5.64 -38.33
C LEU A 283 -5.29 -5.11 -38.58
N GLY A 284 -5.52 -3.80 -38.54
CA GLY A 284 -6.84 -3.18 -38.63
C GLY A 284 -7.74 -3.46 -37.43
N ILE A 285 -7.14 -3.80 -36.29
CA ILE A 285 -7.82 -4.00 -35.00
C ILE A 285 -8.08 -2.65 -34.33
N TYR A 286 -7.13 -1.73 -34.45
CA TYR A 286 -7.14 -0.37 -33.89
C TYR A 286 -7.01 0.67 -35.02
N ASN A 287 -7.60 1.87 -34.82
CA ASN A 287 -7.40 3.00 -35.72
C ASN A 287 -7.33 4.32 -34.91
N PRO A 288 -6.13 4.92 -34.75
CA PRO A 288 -5.95 6.14 -33.95
C PRO A 288 -6.67 7.37 -34.52
N THR A 289 -7.15 7.31 -35.77
CA THR A 289 -7.79 8.44 -36.46
C THR A 289 -9.32 8.36 -36.51
N ASP A 290 -9.91 7.28 -36.01
CA ASP A 290 -11.35 7.03 -36.05
C ASP A 290 -11.89 6.73 -34.64
N PRO A 291 -12.31 7.76 -33.88
CA PRO A 291 -12.79 7.60 -32.50
C PRO A 291 -14.12 6.81 -32.41
N ASP A 292 -14.81 6.57 -33.53
CA ASP A 292 -16.01 5.72 -33.58
C ASP A 292 -15.66 4.24 -33.90
N ASN A 293 -14.38 3.93 -34.13
CA ASN A 293 -13.84 2.61 -34.46
C ASN A 293 -12.55 2.31 -33.67
N ASP A 294 -12.46 2.86 -32.46
CA ASP A 294 -11.48 2.43 -31.48
C ASP A 294 -11.97 1.13 -30.86
N ASN A 295 -11.56 -0.02 -31.44
CA ASN A 295 -11.93 -1.33 -30.91
C ASN A 295 -10.94 -1.81 -29.83
N LEU A 296 -10.23 -0.88 -29.18
CA LEU A 296 -9.50 -1.16 -27.95
C LEU A 296 -10.44 -1.02 -26.75
N PRO A 297 -10.31 -1.89 -25.75
CA PRO A 297 -11.06 -1.73 -24.53
C PRO A 297 -10.48 -0.56 -23.70
N GLY A 298 -11.28 -0.01 -22.78
CA GLY A 298 -10.80 1.06 -21.89
C GLY A 298 -9.81 0.54 -20.83
N TYR A 299 -9.24 1.44 -20.02
CA TYR A 299 -8.34 1.03 -18.92
C TYR A 299 -9.05 0.26 -17.80
N ASP A 300 -10.38 0.26 -17.77
CA ASP A 300 -11.24 -0.54 -16.89
C ASP A 300 -11.70 -1.87 -17.53
N TRP A 301 -10.98 -2.32 -18.57
CA TRP A 301 -11.27 -3.56 -19.29
C TRP A 301 -11.43 -4.80 -18.41
N THR A 302 -12.34 -5.65 -18.84
CA THR A 302 -12.65 -6.95 -18.24
C THR A 302 -11.76 -8.06 -18.80
N TYR A 303 -11.69 -9.18 -18.08
CA TYR A 303 -11.01 -10.38 -18.57
C TYR A 303 -11.57 -10.85 -19.92
N GLU A 304 -12.89 -10.74 -20.14
CA GLU A 304 -13.53 -11.08 -21.41
C GLU A 304 -13.09 -10.17 -22.56
N GLU A 305 -12.98 -8.86 -22.33
CA GLU A 305 -12.48 -7.91 -23.35
C GLU A 305 -11.00 -8.16 -23.68
N TYR A 306 -10.20 -8.51 -22.68
CA TYR A 306 -8.82 -8.95 -22.86
C TYR A 306 -8.73 -10.20 -23.74
N GLU A 307 -9.52 -11.25 -23.48
CA GLU A 307 -9.52 -12.46 -24.29
C GLU A 307 -10.08 -12.21 -25.71
N GLU A 308 -11.10 -11.35 -25.87
CA GLU A 308 -11.59 -10.97 -27.21
C GLU A 308 -10.51 -10.29 -28.04
N LEU A 309 -9.69 -9.42 -27.44
CA LEU A 309 -8.55 -8.82 -28.13
C LEU A 309 -7.52 -9.88 -28.54
N ARG A 310 -7.20 -10.84 -27.66
CA ARG A 310 -6.30 -11.95 -27.99
C ARG A 310 -6.82 -12.80 -29.13
N ASP A 311 -8.10 -13.17 -29.12
CA ASP A 311 -8.74 -13.94 -30.17
C ASP A 311 -8.67 -13.25 -31.54
N ARG A 312 -8.88 -11.93 -31.57
CA ARG A 312 -8.79 -11.14 -32.81
C ARG A 312 -7.37 -11.15 -33.38
N ILE A 313 -6.35 -11.08 -32.53
CA ILE A 313 -4.94 -11.19 -32.96
C ILE A 313 -4.63 -12.62 -33.40
N ALA A 314 -5.07 -13.62 -32.64
CA ALA A 314 -4.84 -15.04 -32.93
C ALA A 314 -5.44 -15.45 -34.29
N ALA A 315 -6.61 -14.92 -34.65
CA ALA A 315 -7.24 -15.18 -35.95
C ALA A 315 -6.37 -14.75 -37.14
N ILE A 316 -5.44 -13.81 -36.94
CA ILE A 316 -4.50 -13.39 -37.99
C ILE A 316 -3.50 -14.51 -38.34
N ASN A 317 -3.12 -15.34 -37.37
CA ASN A 317 -2.23 -16.48 -37.61
C ASN A 317 -2.81 -17.52 -38.56
N GLU A 318 -4.14 -17.61 -38.67
CA GLU A 318 -4.79 -18.49 -39.64
C GLU A 318 -4.43 -18.14 -41.09
N PHE A 319 -3.96 -16.90 -41.34
CA PHE A 319 -3.44 -16.45 -42.63
C PHE A 319 -1.94 -16.73 -42.83
N GLY A 320 -1.29 -17.39 -41.86
CA GLY A 320 0.14 -17.74 -41.90
C GLY A 320 1.07 -16.54 -41.71
N GLN A 321 0.66 -15.52 -40.94
CA GLN A 321 1.49 -14.36 -40.64
C GLN A 321 2.29 -14.56 -39.36
N CYS A 322 3.46 -13.92 -39.25
CA CYS A 322 4.27 -13.94 -38.04
C CYS A 322 3.73 -12.98 -36.97
N VAL A 323 2.60 -13.32 -36.35
CA VAL A 323 1.89 -12.47 -35.37
C VAL A 323 1.53 -13.31 -34.16
N PHE A 324 1.58 -12.76 -32.96
CA PHE A 324 1.26 -13.51 -31.74
C PHE A 324 0.34 -12.68 -30.86
N PRO A 325 -0.78 -13.24 -30.34
CA PRO A 325 -1.62 -12.52 -29.38
C PRO A 325 -0.81 -12.08 -28.16
N GLY A 326 0.08 -12.96 -27.68
CA GLY A 326 0.73 -12.78 -26.39
C GLY A 326 -0.22 -13.17 -25.25
N VAL A 327 0.28 -13.12 -24.03
CA VAL A 327 -0.47 -13.49 -22.83
C VAL A 327 -0.03 -12.58 -21.69
N ILE A 328 -1.00 -12.12 -20.89
CA ILE A 328 -0.70 -11.59 -19.57
C ILE A 328 -0.31 -12.78 -18.70
N ASP A 329 0.85 -12.71 -18.03
CA ASP A 329 1.33 -13.80 -17.21
C ASP A 329 0.53 -13.90 -15.90
N PHE A 330 -0.62 -14.59 -15.94
CA PHE A 330 -1.41 -14.90 -14.76
C PHE A 330 -0.90 -16.14 -14.00
N SER A 331 0.19 -16.78 -14.44
CA SER A 331 0.66 -18.04 -13.84
C SER A 331 1.12 -17.83 -12.39
N TYR A 332 1.76 -16.69 -12.13
CA TYR A 332 2.18 -16.29 -10.79
C TYR A 332 1.03 -15.72 -9.95
N PHE A 333 0.06 -15.07 -10.61
CA PHE A 333 -1.17 -14.59 -9.98
C PHE A 333 -2.01 -15.76 -9.46
N GLY A 334 -1.93 -16.86 -10.20
CA GLY A 334 -2.42 -18.16 -9.79
C GLY A 334 -3.92 -18.13 -9.50
N ALA A 335 -4.25 -18.86 -8.45
CA ALA A 335 -5.63 -19.04 -8.01
C ALA A 335 -6.24 -17.78 -7.36
N ASN A 336 -5.48 -16.73 -7.04
CA ASN A 336 -6.07 -15.49 -6.51
C ASN A 336 -6.87 -14.76 -7.57
N TYR A 337 -6.28 -14.59 -8.76
CA TYR A 337 -6.90 -13.82 -9.83
C TYR A 337 -8.15 -14.51 -10.37
N PHE A 338 -8.19 -15.84 -10.39
CA PHE A 338 -9.31 -16.60 -10.99
C PHE A 338 -10.30 -17.19 -9.98
N ASP A 339 -9.86 -17.48 -8.76
CA ASP A 339 -10.64 -18.22 -7.75
C ASP A 339 -10.61 -17.55 -6.35
N SER A 340 -10.05 -16.34 -6.23
CA SER A 340 -9.94 -15.56 -4.98
C SER A 340 -9.25 -16.31 -3.82
N VAL A 341 -8.35 -17.26 -4.13
CA VAL A 341 -7.54 -17.92 -3.10
C VAL A 341 -6.69 -16.87 -2.35
N PRO A 342 -6.76 -16.77 -1.01
CA PRO A 342 -6.04 -15.75 -0.23
C PRO A 342 -4.54 -15.71 -0.51
N ASN A 343 -4.03 -14.52 -0.89
CA ASN A 343 -2.73 -14.28 -1.51
C ASN A 343 -2.52 -15.05 -2.82
N GLY A 344 -2.78 -16.37 -2.87
CA GLY A 344 -2.89 -17.22 -4.06
C GLY A 344 -1.68 -17.26 -5.00
N TYR A 345 -0.56 -16.65 -4.61
CA TYR A 345 0.66 -16.60 -5.41
C TYR A 345 1.17 -18.02 -5.68
N ARG A 346 1.32 -18.37 -6.97
CA ARG A 346 1.61 -19.75 -7.42
C ARG A 346 0.70 -20.81 -6.76
N GLY A 347 -0.54 -20.46 -6.41
CA GLY A 347 -1.51 -21.35 -5.76
C GLY A 347 -1.34 -21.58 -4.26
N TYR A 348 -0.42 -20.88 -3.58
CA TYR A 348 -0.30 -20.97 -2.13
C TYR A 348 -1.37 -20.15 -1.42
N ASN A 349 -2.07 -20.80 -0.48
CA ASN A 349 -3.13 -20.19 0.31
C ASN A 349 -2.60 -19.82 1.69
N ILE A 350 -2.39 -18.51 1.92
CA ILE A 350 -1.82 -17.97 3.15
C ILE A 350 -2.65 -18.31 4.40
N ASP A 351 -3.97 -18.40 4.26
CA ASP A 351 -4.86 -18.66 5.40
C ASP A 351 -4.77 -20.12 5.87
N THR A 352 -4.53 -21.04 4.94
CA THR A 352 -4.39 -22.47 5.26
C THR A 352 -2.96 -22.87 5.57
N GLY A 353 -1.99 -22.13 5.03
CA GLY A 353 -0.57 -22.48 5.09
C GLY A 353 -0.13 -23.53 4.06
N TYR A 354 -0.98 -23.87 3.09
CA TYR A 354 -0.78 -24.94 2.11
C TYR A 354 -1.14 -24.48 0.68
N PHE A 355 -0.69 -25.22 -0.33
CA PHE A 355 -1.13 -25.07 -1.72
C PHE A 355 -2.55 -25.61 -1.91
N ASP A 356 -3.37 -24.91 -2.69
CA ASP A 356 -4.78 -25.23 -2.96
C ASP A 356 -5.06 -25.18 -4.47
N PHE A 357 -4.46 -26.12 -5.22
CA PHE A 357 -4.63 -26.21 -6.66
C PHE A 357 -5.87 -27.02 -7.04
N ALA A 358 -6.16 -28.10 -6.32
CA ALA A 358 -7.29 -28.97 -6.62
C ALA A 358 -8.62 -28.20 -6.55
N GLY A 359 -8.72 -27.18 -5.69
CA GLY A 359 -9.86 -26.27 -5.58
C GLY A 359 -9.90 -25.15 -6.62
N ALA A 360 -8.77 -24.78 -7.23
CA ALA A 360 -8.63 -23.64 -8.13
C ALA A 360 -9.03 -23.99 -9.57
N THR A 361 -10.34 -24.20 -9.79
CA THR A 361 -10.84 -24.70 -11.07
C THR A 361 -10.76 -23.68 -12.21
N ASN A 362 -10.97 -22.39 -11.96
CA ASN A 362 -10.90 -21.38 -13.01
C ASN A 362 -9.45 -21.15 -13.45
N TYR A 363 -8.52 -21.11 -12.49
CA TYR A 363 -7.08 -21.07 -12.80
C TYR A 363 -6.64 -22.29 -13.62
N GLY A 364 -7.12 -23.48 -13.25
CA GLY A 364 -6.87 -24.71 -14.00
C GLY A 364 -7.39 -24.67 -15.43
N ASN A 365 -8.60 -24.14 -15.64
CA ASN A 365 -9.17 -23.96 -16.97
C ASN A 365 -8.33 -23.00 -17.83
N TRP A 366 -7.87 -21.89 -17.25
CA TRP A 366 -6.97 -20.95 -17.91
C TRP A 366 -5.65 -21.62 -18.34
N LEU A 367 -4.99 -22.37 -17.45
CA LEU A 367 -3.75 -23.10 -17.80
C LEU A 367 -3.98 -24.10 -18.95
N GLN A 368 -5.12 -24.79 -18.97
CA GLN A 368 -5.46 -25.73 -20.04
C GLN A 368 -5.69 -25.03 -21.38
N GLU A 369 -6.32 -23.86 -21.37
CA GLU A 369 -6.52 -23.04 -22.57
C GLU A 369 -5.16 -22.57 -23.13
N VAL A 370 -4.31 -21.99 -22.27
CA VAL A 370 -2.96 -21.56 -22.64
C VAL A 370 -2.10 -22.75 -23.14
N ALA A 371 -2.26 -23.95 -22.57
CA ALA A 371 -1.62 -25.16 -23.08
C ALA A 371 -2.09 -25.54 -24.49
N ALA A 372 -3.39 -25.40 -24.77
CA ALA A 372 -3.98 -25.69 -26.07
C ALA A 372 -3.53 -24.68 -27.14
N GLU A 373 -3.46 -23.40 -26.79
CA GLU A 373 -2.94 -22.33 -27.63
C GLU A 373 -1.46 -22.53 -27.99
N ALA A 374 -0.64 -22.88 -27.00
CA ALA A 374 0.77 -23.21 -27.21
C ALA A 374 0.93 -24.33 -28.25
N LYS A 375 0.10 -25.37 -28.15
CA LYS A 375 0.07 -26.50 -29.10
C LYS A 375 -0.41 -26.09 -30.49
N ALA A 376 -1.25 -25.07 -30.58
CA ALA A 376 -1.70 -24.48 -31.84
C ALA A 376 -0.65 -23.53 -32.47
N GLY A 377 0.45 -23.24 -31.77
CA GLY A 377 1.52 -22.37 -32.24
C GLY A 377 1.23 -20.87 -32.06
N LEU A 378 0.37 -20.52 -31.11
CA LEU A 378 0.02 -19.12 -30.84
C LEU A 378 1.01 -18.40 -29.91
N HIS A 379 1.96 -19.14 -29.32
CA HIS A 379 2.94 -18.60 -28.37
C HIS A 379 4.36 -18.74 -28.91
N TRP A 380 5.01 -17.62 -29.22
CA TRP A 380 6.38 -17.61 -29.76
C TRP A 380 7.38 -18.38 -28.90
N TYR A 381 7.34 -18.17 -27.57
CA TYR A 381 8.29 -18.80 -26.64
C TYR A 381 8.14 -20.32 -26.57
N ASP A 382 6.95 -20.86 -26.81
CA ASP A 382 6.75 -22.31 -26.92
C ASP A 382 7.35 -22.86 -28.21
N LEU A 383 7.19 -22.13 -29.33
CA LEU A 383 7.71 -22.55 -30.63
C LEU A 383 9.24 -22.63 -30.67
N THR A 384 9.94 -21.81 -29.90
CA THR A 384 11.42 -21.82 -29.88
C THR A 384 12.00 -23.00 -29.11
N VAL A 385 11.21 -23.66 -28.26
CA VAL A 385 11.67 -24.80 -27.43
C VAL A 385 11.00 -26.12 -27.79
N MET A 386 9.81 -26.10 -28.41
CA MET A 386 9.07 -27.33 -28.73
C MET A 386 9.64 -28.08 -29.95
N PRO A 387 9.60 -29.42 -29.95
CA PRO A 387 9.94 -30.22 -31.13
C PRO A 387 9.06 -29.86 -32.34
N GLY A 388 9.70 -29.43 -33.44
CA GLY A 388 9.01 -29.04 -34.67
C GLY A 388 8.54 -27.59 -34.72
N GLY A 389 8.71 -26.81 -33.65
CA GLY A 389 8.32 -25.40 -33.60
C GLY A 389 9.05 -24.52 -34.61
N GLN A 390 10.34 -24.77 -34.86
CA GLN A 390 11.07 -24.07 -35.95
C GLN A 390 10.43 -24.27 -37.33
N ALA A 391 9.87 -25.46 -37.61
CA ALA A 391 9.21 -25.71 -38.90
C ALA A 391 7.87 -24.95 -39.02
N ILE A 392 7.22 -24.66 -37.88
CA ILE A 392 6.04 -23.78 -37.83
C ILE A 392 6.49 -22.35 -38.13
N LEU A 393 7.53 -21.86 -37.43
CA LEU A 393 8.09 -20.52 -37.63
C LEU A 393 8.55 -20.29 -39.07
N ASP A 394 9.28 -21.23 -39.67
CA ASP A 394 9.70 -21.19 -41.08
C ASP A 394 8.51 -21.16 -42.06
N GLY A 395 7.34 -21.62 -41.62
CA GLY A 395 6.10 -21.62 -42.37
C GLY A 395 5.31 -20.31 -42.28
N LEU A 396 5.62 -19.44 -41.31
CA LEU A 396 4.98 -18.15 -41.12
C LEU A 396 5.70 -17.06 -41.94
N GLN A 397 4.91 -16.26 -42.64
CA GLN A 397 5.42 -15.15 -43.43
C GLN A 397 5.96 -14.04 -42.52
N GLY A 398 7.23 -13.67 -42.70
CA GLY A 398 7.86 -12.55 -41.99
C GLY A 398 8.52 -12.89 -40.66
N CYS A 399 8.75 -14.18 -40.39
CA CYS A 399 9.42 -14.69 -39.17
C CYS A 399 10.95 -14.84 -39.30
N GLU A 400 11.56 -14.53 -40.46
CA GLU A 400 12.95 -14.92 -40.77
C GLU A 400 14.02 -14.27 -39.88
N ASP A 401 13.75 -13.09 -39.31
CA ASP A 401 14.70 -12.30 -38.52
C ASP A 401 14.17 -11.96 -37.11
N ILE A 402 13.16 -12.69 -36.63
CA ILE A 402 12.56 -12.44 -35.31
C ILE A 402 13.38 -13.15 -34.22
N THR A 403 13.85 -12.37 -33.25
CA THR A 403 14.63 -12.84 -32.09
C THR A 403 13.85 -12.73 -30.80
N ASN A 404 12.93 -11.76 -30.71
CA ASN A 404 12.00 -11.58 -29.62
C ASN A 404 10.69 -11.04 -30.17
N SER A 405 9.61 -11.80 -30.05
CA SER A 405 8.32 -11.42 -30.66
C SER A 405 7.76 -10.11 -30.13
N TRP A 406 8.08 -9.69 -28.91
CA TRP A 406 7.69 -8.37 -28.41
C TRP A 406 8.53 -7.27 -29.00
N THR A 407 9.83 -7.27 -28.70
CA THR A 407 10.70 -6.16 -29.12
C THR A 407 10.88 -6.08 -30.64
N ASP A 408 10.56 -7.12 -31.41
CA ASP A 408 10.53 -7.10 -32.87
C ASP A 408 9.11 -6.80 -33.44
N GLY A 409 8.17 -6.37 -32.60
CA GLY A 409 6.86 -5.85 -33.01
C GLY A 409 5.87 -6.90 -33.53
N ARG A 410 6.02 -8.17 -33.12
CA ARG A 410 5.18 -9.30 -33.57
C ARG A 410 4.19 -9.81 -32.54
N ARG A 411 4.22 -9.29 -31.32
CA ARG A 411 3.34 -9.69 -30.21
C ARG A 411 2.43 -8.53 -29.82
N GLY A 412 1.12 -8.79 -29.71
CA GLY A 412 0.12 -7.77 -29.41
C GLY A 412 0.07 -7.35 -27.95
N ILE A 413 0.14 -8.32 -27.04
CA ILE A 413 0.08 -8.09 -25.59
C ILE A 413 1.33 -8.66 -24.92
N ASN A 414 1.92 -7.92 -23.98
CA ASN A 414 3.02 -8.39 -23.17
C ASN A 414 2.85 -8.05 -21.69
N THR A 415 3.50 -8.85 -20.86
CA THR A 415 3.78 -8.53 -19.47
C THR A 415 5.19 -7.94 -19.38
N ILE A 416 5.32 -6.73 -18.85
CA ILE A 416 6.61 -6.08 -18.64
C ILE A 416 6.81 -5.93 -17.13
N TYR A 417 7.93 -6.40 -16.60
CA TYR A 417 8.25 -6.12 -15.20
C TYR A 417 8.84 -4.73 -15.04
N LEU A 418 8.51 -4.04 -13.94
CA LEU A 418 9.01 -2.69 -13.68
C LEU A 418 10.54 -2.59 -13.72
N TRP A 419 11.30 -3.63 -13.31
CA TRP A 419 12.77 -3.61 -13.46
C TRP A 419 13.21 -3.61 -14.92
N ALA A 420 12.42 -4.14 -15.86
CA ALA A 420 12.73 -4.22 -17.29
C ALA A 420 12.08 -3.10 -18.11
N PHE A 421 11.17 -2.33 -17.48
CA PHE A 421 10.32 -1.34 -18.15
C PHE A 421 11.11 -0.35 -19.01
N ASN A 422 12.18 0.23 -18.45
CA ASN A 422 13.05 1.12 -19.19
C ASN A 422 13.56 0.47 -20.49
N ALA A 423 14.20 -0.69 -20.39
CA ALA A 423 14.84 -1.35 -21.53
C ALA A 423 13.82 -1.77 -22.60
N GLU A 424 12.67 -2.33 -22.20
CA GLU A 424 11.66 -2.81 -23.14
C GLU A 424 10.96 -1.67 -23.89
N VAL A 425 10.50 -0.64 -23.18
CA VAL A 425 9.89 0.55 -23.78
C VAL A 425 10.89 1.22 -24.73
N ASN A 426 12.14 1.42 -24.28
CA ASN A 426 13.17 2.05 -25.11
C ASN A 426 13.46 1.23 -26.38
N SER A 427 13.47 -0.10 -26.28
CA SER A 427 13.67 -1.01 -27.42
C SER A 427 12.52 -0.90 -28.45
N MET A 428 11.27 -0.93 -27.97
CA MET A 428 10.07 -0.81 -28.81
C MET A 428 10.04 0.52 -29.54
N VAL A 429 10.14 1.63 -28.80
CA VAL A 429 10.06 2.99 -29.36
C VAL A 429 11.21 3.28 -30.32
N THR A 430 12.43 2.82 -30.03
CA THR A 430 13.58 2.98 -30.93
C THR A 430 13.42 2.21 -32.25
N LYS A 431 12.66 1.11 -32.24
CA LYS A 431 12.29 0.36 -33.45
C LYS A 431 11.03 0.91 -34.14
N GLY A 432 10.52 2.07 -33.69
CA GLY A 432 9.37 2.75 -34.27
C GLY A 432 8.03 2.08 -33.93
N GLN A 433 7.97 1.34 -32.82
CA GLN A 433 6.71 0.81 -32.30
C GLN A 433 6.11 1.80 -31.29
N GLU A 434 4.82 2.04 -31.43
CA GLU A 434 4.00 2.70 -30.42
C GLU A 434 3.34 1.63 -29.55
N ILE A 435 3.39 1.82 -28.24
CA ILE A 435 2.81 0.93 -27.24
C ILE A 435 1.96 1.74 -26.27
N ASP A 436 1.10 1.06 -25.52
CA ASP A 436 0.41 1.62 -24.37
C ASP A 436 0.52 0.68 -23.17
N ILE A 437 0.36 1.23 -21.97
CA ILE A 437 0.36 0.50 -20.70
C ILE A 437 -1.06 0.41 -20.18
N TYR A 438 -1.46 -0.78 -19.74
CA TYR A 438 -2.78 -1.05 -19.21
C TYR A 438 -2.68 -1.59 -17.78
N PRO A 439 -3.65 -1.24 -16.91
CA PRO A 439 -3.89 -1.98 -15.68
C PRO A 439 -4.18 -3.45 -15.98
N TYR A 440 -4.05 -4.32 -14.98
CA TYR A 440 -4.56 -5.69 -15.13
C TYR A 440 -6.07 -5.67 -15.36
N PRO A 441 -6.58 -6.50 -16.30
CA PRO A 441 -8.01 -6.55 -16.54
C PRO A 441 -8.76 -6.99 -15.28
N VAL A 442 -10.00 -6.53 -15.15
CA VAL A 442 -10.87 -6.92 -14.05
C VAL A 442 -11.03 -8.43 -14.06
N ALA A 443 -10.79 -9.05 -12.91
CA ALA A 443 -10.81 -10.49 -12.73
C ALA A 443 -12.19 -11.05 -13.06
N PRO A 444 -12.26 -12.28 -13.62
CA PRO A 444 -13.54 -12.92 -13.89
C PRO A 444 -14.33 -13.18 -12.60
N GLU A 445 -15.61 -13.53 -12.74
CA GLU A 445 -16.47 -13.85 -11.60
C GLU A 445 -15.86 -14.93 -10.70
N GLY A 446 -15.71 -14.62 -9.41
CA GLY A 446 -15.08 -15.51 -8.42
C GLY A 446 -13.59 -15.26 -8.20
N GLY A 447 -13.00 -14.32 -8.95
CA GLY A 447 -11.61 -13.90 -8.83
C GLY A 447 -11.41 -12.54 -8.16
N THR A 448 -10.15 -12.18 -7.89
CA THR A 448 -9.75 -10.90 -7.31
C THR A 448 -8.74 -10.18 -8.20
N THR A 449 -9.03 -8.93 -8.59
CA THR A 449 -8.06 -8.09 -9.29
C THR A 449 -7.02 -7.54 -8.31
N ALA A 450 -5.80 -8.06 -8.39
CA ALA A 450 -4.64 -7.53 -7.70
C ALA A 450 -3.40 -7.75 -8.58
N THR A 451 -2.46 -6.81 -8.54
CA THR A 451 -1.10 -7.02 -9.05
C THR A 451 -0.29 -7.82 -8.03
N TYR A 452 0.81 -8.40 -8.48
CA TYR A 452 1.81 -8.99 -7.61
C TYR A 452 3.10 -8.20 -7.68
N THR A 453 3.85 -8.22 -6.60
CA THR A 453 5.12 -7.50 -6.55
C THR A 453 6.15 -8.26 -5.74
N TYR A 454 7.40 -8.19 -6.20
CA TYR A 454 8.52 -8.54 -5.37
C TYR A 454 8.85 -7.35 -4.48
N HIS A 455 8.66 -7.56 -3.17
CA HIS A 455 9.19 -6.66 -2.16
C HIS A 455 10.56 -7.13 -1.71
N ASP A 456 11.46 -6.16 -1.68
CA ASP A 456 12.79 -6.25 -1.15
C ASP A 456 12.87 -5.29 0.04
N TYR A 457 13.44 -5.73 1.16
CA TYR A 457 13.21 -5.09 2.45
C TYR A 457 14.50 -4.56 3.07
N TYR A 458 14.41 -3.38 3.67
CA TYR A 458 15.37 -2.96 4.69
C TYR A 458 14.89 -3.40 6.07
N SER A 459 15.81 -3.90 6.86
CA SER A 459 15.63 -4.24 8.27
C SER A 459 16.62 -3.47 9.12
N LEU A 460 16.23 -3.22 10.37
CA LEU A 460 17.12 -2.67 11.39
C LEU A 460 17.68 -3.80 12.25
N SER A 461 18.94 -3.68 12.66
CA SER A 461 19.59 -4.70 13.48
C SER A 461 19.05 -4.75 14.91
N LYS A 462 18.73 -5.95 15.39
CA LYS A 462 18.29 -6.23 16.78
C LYS A 462 19.33 -5.78 17.82
N LYS A 463 20.58 -5.56 17.41
CA LYS A 463 21.65 -4.97 18.23
C LYS A 463 21.25 -3.61 18.81
N LEU A 464 20.49 -2.80 18.07
CA LEU A 464 20.03 -1.48 18.52
C LEU A 464 19.18 -1.57 19.81
N GLU A 465 18.30 -2.58 19.91
CA GLU A 465 17.56 -2.85 21.14
C GLU A 465 18.47 -3.45 22.23
N ALA A 466 19.38 -4.35 21.87
CA ALA A 466 20.28 -4.98 22.84
C ALA A 466 21.24 -3.98 23.50
N ASP A 467 21.62 -2.92 22.78
CA ASP A 467 22.46 -1.83 23.25
C ASP A 467 21.65 -0.72 23.96
N GLU A 468 20.31 -0.81 23.98
CA GLU A 468 19.37 0.22 24.47
C GLU A 468 19.59 1.60 23.79
N ASP A 469 20.08 1.64 22.55
CA ASP A 469 20.40 2.86 21.79
C ASP A 469 19.21 3.29 20.91
N TRP A 470 18.13 3.76 21.57
CA TRP A 470 16.89 4.16 20.90
C TRP A 470 17.03 5.42 20.04
N VAL A 471 17.97 6.31 20.39
CA VAL A 471 18.31 7.51 19.60
C VAL A 471 18.87 7.09 18.24
N ARG A 472 19.85 6.18 18.22
CA ARG A 472 20.38 5.65 16.96
C ARG A 472 19.37 4.80 16.20
N ALA A 473 18.54 4.03 16.92
CA ALA A 473 17.49 3.23 16.30
C ALA A 473 16.48 4.10 15.54
N GLN A 474 16.10 5.24 16.12
CA GLN A 474 15.24 6.21 15.44
C GLN A 474 15.93 6.84 14.23
N ALA A 475 17.17 7.33 14.37
CA ALA A 475 17.91 7.87 13.22
C ALA A 475 18.04 6.86 12.06
N ALA A 476 18.25 5.58 12.38
CA ALA A 476 18.31 4.52 11.39
C ALA A 476 16.94 4.25 10.74
N TYR A 477 15.85 4.29 11.51
CA TYR A 477 14.49 4.20 10.99
C TYR A 477 14.15 5.37 10.07
N GLU A 478 14.50 6.61 10.43
CA GLU A 478 14.25 7.80 9.59
C GLU A 478 14.97 7.71 8.24
N LEU A 479 16.18 7.12 8.20
CA LEU A 479 16.85 6.82 6.93
C LEU A 479 16.09 5.75 6.13
N VAL A 480 15.59 4.69 6.77
CA VAL A 480 14.79 3.67 6.06
C VAL A 480 13.47 4.27 5.55
N LYS A 481 12.78 5.11 6.34
CA LYS A 481 11.60 5.86 5.92
C LYS A 481 11.90 6.72 4.68
N TRP A 482 12.99 7.50 4.72
CA TRP A 482 13.46 8.32 3.59
C TRP A 482 13.65 7.51 2.30
N LEU A 483 14.16 6.29 2.40
CA LEU A 483 14.44 5.45 1.23
C LEU A 483 13.22 4.68 0.70
N THR A 484 12.09 4.66 1.41
CA THR A 484 11.00 3.69 1.18
C THR A 484 9.67 4.38 0.85
N TYR A 485 9.04 5.01 1.83
CA TYR A 485 7.70 5.60 1.71
C TYR A 485 7.61 7.06 2.14
N GLY A 486 8.66 7.60 2.77
CA GLY A 486 8.69 8.97 3.26
C GLY A 486 8.66 10.00 2.14
N GLU A 487 7.77 10.98 2.24
CA GLU A 487 7.49 11.98 1.21
C GLU A 487 8.76 12.74 0.80
N GLU A 488 9.48 13.32 1.77
CA GLU A 488 10.71 14.08 1.47
C GLU A 488 11.80 13.22 0.81
N GLY A 489 11.93 11.96 1.22
CA GLY A 489 12.97 11.08 0.73
C GLY A 489 12.69 10.52 -0.66
N LEU A 490 11.41 10.30 -0.98
CA LEU A 490 10.93 9.97 -2.32
C LEU A 490 11.05 11.16 -3.27
N GLU A 491 10.69 12.37 -2.82
CA GLU A 491 10.90 13.60 -3.58
C GLU A 491 12.39 13.79 -3.92
N SER A 492 13.26 13.66 -2.90
CA SER A 492 14.72 13.72 -3.08
C SER A 492 15.22 12.69 -4.10
N ARG A 493 14.76 11.43 -3.99
CA ARG A 493 15.17 10.35 -4.89
C ARG A 493 14.82 10.66 -6.34
N TRP A 494 13.58 11.05 -6.59
CA TRP A 494 13.10 11.27 -7.95
C TRP A 494 13.62 12.57 -8.54
N GLY A 495 13.90 13.58 -7.71
CA GLY A 495 14.60 14.80 -8.12
C GLY A 495 16.00 14.54 -8.69
N LEU A 496 16.68 13.45 -8.31
CA LEU A 496 17.96 13.06 -8.91
C LEU A 496 17.88 12.81 -10.42
N ILE A 497 16.71 12.37 -10.92
CA ILE A 497 16.51 12.14 -12.36
C ILE A 497 16.65 13.47 -13.11
N ASP A 498 16.00 14.51 -12.60
CA ASP A 498 16.09 15.85 -13.15
C ASP A 498 17.52 16.39 -13.03
N GLU A 499 18.11 16.37 -11.82
CA GLU A 499 19.49 16.84 -11.59
C GLU A 499 20.49 16.22 -12.58
N ILE A 500 20.46 14.90 -12.75
CA ILE A 500 21.35 14.19 -13.69
C ILE A 500 21.08 14.60 -15.14
N ASN A 501 19.81 14.76 -15.51
CA ASN A 501 19.44 15.12 -16.87
C ASN A 501 19.80 16.58 -17.20
N GLU A 502 19.67 17.48 -16.23
CA GLU A 502 20.10 18.88 -16.35
C GLU A 502 21.61 18.99 -16.47
N GLU A 503 22.38 18.30 -15.64
CA GLU A 503 23.85 18.27 -15.73
C GLU A 503 24.32 17.73 -17.09
N ALA A 504 23.70 16.65 -17.58
CA ALA A 504 24.03 16.08 -18.89
C ALA A 504 23.68 17.04 -20.04
N ARG A 505 22.57 17.78 -19.92
CA ARG A 505 22.15 18.78 -20.90
C ARG A 505 23.12 19.96 -20.93
N ASP A 506 23.51 20.50 -19.78
CA ASP A 506 24.48 21.59 -19.69
C ASP A 506 25.84 21.18 -20.30
N ALA A 507 26.27 19.94 -20.05
CA ALA A 507 27.48 19.39 -20.67
C ALA A 507 27.35 19.26 -22.20
N HIS A 508 26.17 18.87 -22.70
CA HIS A 508 25.88 18.79 -24.13
C HIS A 508 25.85 20.17 -24.79
N GLU A 509 25.27 21.19 -24.16
CA GLU A 509 25.26 22.57 -24.65
C GLU A 509 26.68 23.14 -24.79
N LEU A 510 27.57 22.82 -23.85
CA LEU A 510 28.98 23.16 -23.95
C LEU A 510 29.67 22.43 -25.10
N ALA A 511 29.37 21.14 -25.29
CA ALA A 511 29.93 20.35 -26.39
C ALA A 511 29.51 20.87 -27.78
N LEU A 512 28.27 21.38 -27.92
CA LEU A 512 27.76 22.02 -29.14
C LEU A 512 28.56 23.27 -29.56
N LEU A 513 29.21 23.95 -28.61
CA LEU A 513 30.08 25.10 -28.93
C LEU A 513 31.35 24.68 -29.67
N ASP A 514 31.84 23.47 -29.38
CA ASP A 514 33.05 22.90 -29.98
C ASP A 514 32.73 22.08 -31.25
N ASP A 515 31.56 21.42 -31.29
CA ASP A 515 31.04 20.68 -32.45
C ASP A 515 29.58 21.06 -32.76
N PRO A 516 29.35 22.06 -33.63
CA PRO A 516 28.00 22.46 -34.02
C PRO A 516 27.22 21.43 -34.84
N GLU A 517 27.86 20.33 -35.28
CA GLU A 517 27.19 19.22 -35.97
C GLU A 517 26.74 18.11 -34.99
N LEU A 518 26.98 18.27 -33.69
CA LEU A 518 26.47 17.37 -32.67
C LEU A 518 24.92 17.35 -32.74
N GLY A 519 24.34 16.16 -32.64
CA GLY A 519 22.89 15.96 -32.72
C GLY A 519 22.13 16.62 -31.57
N ALA A 520 20.81 16.43 -31.52
CA ALA A 520 20.01 16.87 -30.38
C ALA A 520 20.45 16.18 -29.08
N PHE A 521 20.23 16.85 -27.95
CA PHE A 521 20.44 16.26 -26.63
C PHE A 521 19.59 15.00 -26.47
N VAL A 522 20.20 13.95 -25.93
CA VAL A 522 19.55 12.70 -25.56
C VAL A 522 19.89 12.41 -24.11
N SER A 523 18.88 12.09 -23.31
CA SER A 523 19.04 11.83 -21.89
C SER A 523 20.00 10.65 -21.63
N PRO A 524 20.83 10.69 -20.57
CA PRO A 524 21.67 9.55 -20.17
C PRO A 524 20.84 8.29 -19.86
N PHE A 525 19.56 8.44 -19.51
CA PHE A 525 18.64 7.34 -19.27
C PHE A 525 18.17 6.66 -20.57
N ILE A 526 18.21 7.39 -21.70
CA ILE A 526 17.85 6.87 -23.03
C ILE A 526 19.06 6.27 -23.74
N THR A 527 20.26 6.86 -23.57
CA THR A 527 21.51 6.31 -24.13
C THR A 527 21.96 5.03 -23.44
N GLY A 528 21.45 4.75 -22.23
CA GLY A 528 21.82 3.60 -21.41
C GLY A 528 23.03 3.85 -20.51
N ASP A 529 23.50 5.09 -20.39
CA ASP A 529 24.56 5.48 -19.44
C ASP A 529 24.07 5.46 -17.99
N ARG A 530 22.75 5.58 -17.81
CA ARG A 530 22.02 5.40 -16.55
C ARG A 530 20.78 4.55 -16.81
N TYR A 531 20.35 3.81 -15.79
CA TYR A 531 19.13 3.02 -15.85
C TYR A 531 18.01 3.71 -15.05
N LEU A 532 16.97 4.18 -15.73
CA LEU A 532 15.89 4.99 -15.11
C LEU A 532 15.22 4.27 -13.94
N MET A 533 15.02 2.95 -14.05
CA MET A 533 14.33 2.19 -13.01
C MET A 533 15.16 2.03 -11.72
N ASP A 534 16.49 2.27 -11.75
CA ASP A 534 17.31 2.28 -10.53
C ASP A 534 17.01 3.51 -9.66
N PHE A 535 16.48 4.58 -10.25
CA PHE A 535 16.06 5.81 -9.57
C PHE A 535 14.58 5.77 -9.19
N ILE A 536 13.74 5.16 -10.04
CA ILE A 536 12.31 5.00 -9.73
C ILE A 536 12.10 3.94 -8.63
N GLN A 537 12.86 2.83 -8.67
CA GLN A 537 12.88 1.74 -7.69
C GLN A 537 11.53 1.03 -7.53
N GLY A 538 10.92 0.69 -8.66
CA GLY A 538 9.60 0.07 -8.69
C GLY A 538 8.49 1.05 -8.29
N TRP A 539 7.36 0.53 -7.82
CA TRP A 539 6.26 1.34 -7.30
C TRP A 539 6.32 1.40 -5.77
N PRO A 540 6.14 2.59 -5.14
CA PRO A 540 6.23 2.71 -3.70
C PRO A 540 5.04 2.06 -3.00
N ILE A 541 5.25 1.60 -1.76
CA ILE A 541 4.21 0.95 -0.93
C ILE A 541 3.17 1.90 -0.35
N THR A 542 3.31 3.21 -0.59
CA THR A 542 2.41 4.24 -0.08
C THR A 542 1.35 4.60 -1.11
N SER A 543 0.17 4.94 -0.60
CA SER A 543 -0.94 5.55 -1.35
C SER A 543 -1.08 7.05 -1.06
N ASN A 544 -0.05 7.67 -0.45
CA ASN A 544 -0.06 9.10 -0.15
C ASN A 544 -0.22 9.91 -1.46
N PRO A 545 -1.29 10.72 -1.60
CA PRO A 545 -1.55 11.46 -2.83
C PRO A 545 -0.47 12.48 -3.18
N ASN A 546 0.24 13.04 -2.20
CA ASN A 546 1.35 13.96 -2.44
C ASN A 546 2.52 13.23 -3.12
N VAL A 547 2.85 12.03 -2.63
CA VAL A 547 3.87 11.17 -3.20
C VAL A 547 3.46 10.71 -4.60
N MET A 548 2.21 10.29 -4.80
CA MET A 548 1.73 9.86 -6.13
C MET A 548 1.80 10.99 -7.15
N ALA A 549 1.49 12.24 -6.75
CA ALA A 549 1.52 13.40 -7.63
C ALA A 549 2.93 13.74 -8.16
N ILE A 550 3.99 13.37 -7.42
CA ILE A 550 5.38 13.63 -7.81
C ILE A 550 6.10 12.39 -8.37
N HIS A 551 5.44 11.24 -8.41
CA HIS A 551 6.03 10.02 -8.97
C HIS A 551 6.38 10.26 -10.46
N PRO A 552 7.59 9.92 -10.95
CA PRO A 552 8.04 10.29 -12.31
C PRO A 552 7.12 9.82 -13.44
N LEU A 553 6.55 8.61 -13.31
CA LEU A 553 5.63 8.07 -14.31
C LEU A 553 4.22 8.71 -14.27
N VAL A 554 3.91 9.50 -13.23
CA VAL A 554 2.64 10.23 -13.06
C VAL A 554 2.83 11.70 -13.40
N ALA A 555 3.85 12.34 -12.82
CA ALA A 555 4.16 13.74 -13.08
C ALA A 555 4.59 13.98 -14.53
N GLY A 556 5.16 12.97 -15.18
CA GLY A 556 5.74 13.04 -16.51
C GLY A 556 7.10 13.72 -16.52
N PHE A 557 7.64 13.90 -17.72
CA PHE A 557 8.94 14.51 -17.94
C PHE A 557 8.78 15.79 -18.77
N GLY A 558 9.64 16.79 -18.56
CA GLY A 558 9.54 18.04 -19.32
C GLY A 558 9.77 17.88 -20.83
N GLU A 559 9.22 18.77 -21.66
CA GLU A 559 9.31 18.72 -23.15
C GLU A 559 10.76 18.64 -23.72
N ASN A 560 11.77 19.03 -22.93
CA ASN A 560 13.19 18.98 -23.32
C ASN A 560 13.97 17.92 -22.52
N SER A 561 13.30 16.87 -22.08
CA SER A 561 13.87 15.80 -21.27
C SER A 561 14.87 14.91 -22.01
N GLY A 562 15.07 15.10 -23.32
CA GLY A 562 15.99 14.28 -24.11
C GLY A 562 15.43 12.89 -24.44
N GLY A 563 14.10 12.77 -24.54
CA GLY A 563 13.40 11.55 -24.97
C GLY A 563 12.77 10.74 -23.84
N LEU A 564 12.72 11.24 -22.60
CA LEU A 564 12.07 10.56 -21.47
C LEU A 564 10.53 10.56 -21.56
N ASP A 565 9.97 11.45 -22.37
CA ASP A 565 8.53 11.51 -22.69
C ASP A 565 7.98 10.19 -23.23
N ARG A 566 8.82 9.31 -23.77
CA ARG A 566 8.44 7.95 -24.19
C ARG A 566 7.95 7.04 -23.04
N TYR A 567 8.16 7.43 -21.79
CA TYR A 567 7.68 6.68 -20.62
C TYR A 567 6.38 7.26 -20.03
N GLU A 568 5.79 8.26 -20.67
CA GLU A 568 4.53 8.88 -20.27
C GLU A 568 3.36 8.06 -20.83
N PHE A 569 2.64 7.38 -19.94
CA PHE A 569 1.46 6.58 -20.30
C PHE A 569 0.27 7.01 -19.45
N GLU A 570 -0.89 7.22 -20.09
CA GLU A 570 -2.09 7.74 -19.43
C GLU A 570 -2.59 6.84 -18.28
N ALA A 571 -2.35 5.53 -18.36
CA ALA A 571 -2.71 4.61 -17.30
C ALA A 571 -2.12 5.02 -15.94
N PHE A 572 -0.89 5.53 -15.89
CA PHE A 572 -0.26 5.94 -14.63
C PHE A 572 -0.97 7.13 -13.95
N ASN A 573 -1.77 7.91 -14.69
CA ASN A 573 -2.57 9.00 -14.14
C ASN A 573 -3.87 8.52 -13.46
N LEU A 574 -4.20 7.24 -13.57
CA LEU A 574 -5.42 6.66 -12.99
C LEU A 574 -5.22 6.33 -11.50
N PRO A 575 -5.98 6.93 -10.56
CA PRO A 575 -5.84 6.65 -9.14
C PRO A 575 -6.02 5.17 -8.79
N GLU A 576 -6.91 4.47 -9.49
CA GLU A 576 -7.17 3.05 -9.30
C GLU A 576 -5.96 2.20 -9.70
N PHE A 577 -5.23 2.57 -10.76
CA PHE A 577 -4.01 1.88 -11.18
C PHE A 577 -2.85 2.16 -10.23
N GLN A 578 -2.70 3.42 -9.79
CA GLN A 578 -1.71 3.80 -8.77
C GLN A 578 -1.93 2.99 -7.48
N PHE A 579 -3.19 2.90 -7.01
CA PHE A 579 -3.53 2.11 -5.84
C PHE A 579 -3.31 0.61 -6.07
N GLN A 580 -3.65 0.08 -7.25
CA GLN A 580 -3.36 -1.31 -7.61
C GLN A 580 -1.85 -1.60 -7.48
N MET A 581 -1.00 -0.73 -8.00
CA MET A 581 0.46 -0.89 -7.94
C MET A 581 1.02 -0.74 -6.51
N SER A 582 0.52 0.21 -5.71
CA SER A 582 0.94 0.39 -4.32
C SER A 582 0.43 -0.72 -3.39
N ASN A 583 -0.76 -1.28 -3.67
CA ASN A 583 -1.40 -2.35 -2.89
C ASN A 583 -1.27 -3.72 -3.57
N ALA A 584 -0.16 -3.95 -4.28
CA ALA A 584 0.14 -5.24 -4.89
C ALA A 584 0.29 -6.33 -3.82
N ASN A 585 -0.18 -7.54 -4.12
CA ASN A 585 0.02 -8.72 -3.29
C ASN A 585 1.53 -9.02 -3.20
N PRO A 586 2.12 -9.01 -1.99
CA PRO A 586 3.54 -9.31 -1.85
C PRO A 586 3.82 -10.79 -2.12
N TYR A 587 4.90 -11.07 -2.83
CA TYR A 587 5.49 -12.40 -2.84
C TYR A 587 5.72 -12.87 -1.38
N PRO A 588 5.15 -14.02 -0.92
CA PRO A 588 5.06 -14.36 0.49
C PRO A 588 6.39 -14.84 1.14
N ARG A 589 7.46 -14.03 1.04
CA ARG A 589 8.77 -14.31 1.66
C ARG A 589 8.73 -14.27 3.19
N GLN A 590 7.70 -13.66 3.78
CA GLN A 590 7.46 -13.69 5.23
C GLN A 590 7.00 -15.07 5.74
N ILE A 591 6.81 -16.05 4.84
CA ILE A 591 6.36 -17.41 5.17
C ILE A 591 7.49 -18.40 4.85
N PRO A 592 8.26 -18.86 5.85
CA PRO A 592 9.43 -19.72 5.63
C PRO A 592 9.14 -21.00 4.83
N ALA A 593 8.01 -21.65 5.12
CA ALA A 593 7.63 -22.90 4.46
C ALA A 593 7.31 -22.69 2.97
N PHE A 594 6.63 -21.59 2.64
CA PHE A 594 6.37 -21.24 1.25
C PHE A 594 7.67 -20.88 0.52
N ALA A 595 8.50 -20.00 1.09
CA ALA A 595 9.75 -19.58 0.47
C ALA A 595 10.68 -20.77 0.18
N SER A 596 10.69 -21.79 1.05
CA SER A 596 11.48 -23.01 0.86
C SER A 596 10.94 -23.96 -0.22
N VAL A 597 9.64 -23.94 -0.53
CA VAL A 597 9.00 -24.90 -1.44
C VAL A 597 8.70 -24.27 -2.79
N ALA A 598 8.22 -23.02 -2.80
CA ALA A 598 7.77 -22.34 -4.00
C ALA A 598 8.89 -21.87 -4.92
N ASN A 599 10.10 -21.63 -4.39
CA ASN A 599 11.26 -21.25 -5.19
C ASN A 599 11.64 -22.34 -6.22
N ASP A 600 11.37 -23.61 -5.91
CA ASP A 600 11.68 -24.76 -6.77
C ASP A 600 10.51 -25.17 -7.68
N PHE A 601 9.37 -24.46 -7.61
CA PHE A 601 8.17 -24.78 -8.36
C PHE A 601 7.81 -23.65 -9.34
N GLU A 602 7.70 -24.01 -10.63
CA GLU A 602 7.34 -23.10 -11.71
C GLU A 602 5.95 -23.49 -12.26
N PRO A 603 4.89 -22.67 -12.08
CA PRO A 603 3.56 -22.97 -12.62
C PRO A 603 3.52 -23.25 -14.12
N TRP A 604 4.44 -22.65 -14.89
CA TRP A 604 4.54 -22.93 -16.33
C TRP A 604 4.85 -24.40 -16.64
N ASP A 605 5.52 -25.13 -15.74
CA ASP A 605 5.76 -26.57 -15.89
C ASP A 605 4.45 -27.37 -15.94
N ILE A 606 3.42 -26.94 -15.20
CA ILE A 606 2.09 -27.59 -15.24
C ILE A 606 1.48 -27.45 -16.64
N LYS A 607 1.50 -26.23 -17.18
CA LYS A 607 0.96 -25.95 -18.51
C LYS A 607 1.74 -26.74 -19.57
N ASP A 608 3.04 -26.90 -19.41
CA ASP A 608 3.89 -27.67 -20.32
C ASP A 608 3.58 -29.16 -20.27
N ASP A 609 3.37 -29.73 -19.08
CA ASP A 609 2.89 -31.12 -18.93
C ASP A 609 1.50 -31.31 -19.55
N MET A 610 0.58 -30.35 -19.39
CA MET A 610 -0.72 -30.39 -20.07
C MET A 610 -0.58 -30.38 -21.59
N ARG A 611 0.30 -29.52 -22.13
CA ARG A 611 0.58 -29.41 -23.57
C ARG A 611 1.13 -30.72 -24.14
N ASP A 612 2.16 -31.26 -23.49
CA ASP A 612 2.98 -32.35 -24.02
C ASP A 612 2.37 -33.73 -23.74
N LEU A 613 1.76 -33.90 -22.57
CA LEU A 613 1.14 -35.16 -22.14
C LEU A 613 -0.38 -35.19 -22.39
N SER A 614 -0.97 -34.08 -22.84
CA SER A 614 -2.42 -33.94 -23.06
C SER A 614 -3.24 -34.28 -21.81
N LEU A 615 -2.72 -33.87 -20.64
CA LEU A 615 -3.37 -34.02 -19.35
C LEU A 615 -4.39 -32.88 -19.13
N SER A 616 -5.37 -33.14 -18.26
CA SER A 616 -6.30 -32.10 -17.78
C SER A 616 -5.91 -31.63 -16.38
N TRP A 617 -6.40 -30.45 -15.98
CA TRP A 617 -6.17 -29.91 -14.63
C TRP A 617 -6.60 -30.91 -13.55
N GLU A 618 -7.80 -31.49 -13.68
CA GLU A 618 -8.32 -32.50 -12.75
C GLU A 618 -7.41 -33.72 -12.58
N ASN A 619 -6.59 -34.05 -13.59
CA ASN A 619 -5.70 -35.20 -13.55
C ASN A 619 -4.33 -34.89 -12.93
N ILE A 620 -3.84 -33.64 -13.05
CA ILE A 620 -2.48 -33.27 -12.64
C ILE A 620 -2.44 -32.51 -11.32
N ALA A 621 -3.40 -31.61 -11.07
CA ALA A 621 -3.40 -30.73 -9.91
C ALA A 621 -3.36 -31.48 -8.56
N PRO A 622 -4.11 -32.59 -8.34
CA PRO A 622 -4.08 -33.28 -7.05
C PRO A 622 -2.72 -33.89 -6.70
N GLU A 623 -1.94 -34.34 -7.70
CA GLU A 623 -0.62 -34.93 -7.45
C GLU A 623 0.43 -33.87 -7.13
N ILE A 624 0.40 -32.75 -7.86
CA ILE A 624 1.27 -31.59 -7.62
C ILE A 624 0.99 -31.00 -6.24
N GLU A 625 -0.28 -30.73 -5.93
CA GLU A 625 -0.68 -30.22 -4.62
C GLU A 625 -0.20 -31.12 -3.49
N ALA A 626 -0.40 -32.44 -3.62
CA ALA A 626 0.03 -33.39 -2.61
C ALA A 626 1.54 -33.38 -2.40
N THR A 627 2.33 -33.24 -3.48
CA THR A 627 3.80 -33.20 -3.41
C THR A 627 4.28 -31.91 -2.75
N LEU A 628 3.79 -30.76 -3.19
CA LEU A 628 4.16 -29.47 -2.60
C LEU A 628 3.77 -29.39 -1.12
N ASN A 629 2.58 -29.88 -0.76
CA ASN A 629 2.14 -29.90 0.63
C ASN A 629 2.90 -30.91 1.49
N GLU A 630 3.38 -32.03 0.92
CA GLU A 630 4.29 -32.94 1.62
C GLU A 630 5.63 -32.23 1.93
N ASP A 631 6.13 -31.41 1.01
CA ASP A 631 7.37 -30.66 1.21
C ASP A 631 7.21 -29.51 2.22
N VAL A 632 6.05 -28.84 2.22
CA VAL A 632 5.66 -27.91 3.31
C VAL A 632 5.68 -28.63 4.66
N ASP A 633 5.05 -29.80 4.77
CA ASP A 633 5.04 -30.58 6.00
C ASP A 633 6.45 -31.02 6.44
N LYS A 634 7.32 -31.42 5.50
CA LYS A 634 8.72 -31.77 5.79
C LYS A 634 9.50 -30.58 6.32
N PHE A 635 9.29 -29.39 5.75
CA PHE A 635 9.90 -28.16 6.22
C PHE A 635 9.43 -27.85 7.64
N LEU A 636 8.11 -27.82 7.87
CA LEU A 636 7.53 -27.49 9.18
C LEU A 636 7.95 -28.46 10.29
N GLN A 637 8.22 -29.74 9.98
CA GLN A 637 8.76 -30.71 10.95
C GLN A 637 10.20 -30.39 11.39
N GLN A 638 10.98 -29.70 10.56
CA GLN A 638 12.37 -29.31 10.83
C GLN A 638 12.46 -27.89 11.38
N TYR A 639 11.43 -27.09 11.16
CA TYR A 639 11.29 -25.73 11.65
C TYR A 639 11.06 -25.73 13.17
N SER A 640 11.79 -24.88 13.90
CA SER A 640 11.90 -24.94 15.37
C SER A 640 11.59 -23.63 16.08
N LYS A 641 11.21 -22.61 15.32
CA LYS A 641 10.58 -21.38 15.79
C LYS A 641 9.11 -21.40 15.38
#